data_AF-A0A917ZW14-F1
#
_entry.id   AF-A0A917ZW14-F1
#
_cell.length_a   1.000
_cell.length_b   1.000
_cell.length_c   1.000
_cell.angle_alpha   90.00
_cell.angle_beta   90.00
_cell.angle_gamma   90.00
#
_symmetry.space_group_name_H-M   'P 1'
#
loop_
_entity.id
_entity.type
_entity.pdbx_description
1 polymer ?
#
loop_
_entity_poly.entity_id
_entity_poly.type
_entity_poly.pdbx_seq_one_letter_code
_entity_poly.pdbx_strand_id
1 'polypeptide(L)'
;MPSATGLTDLREQWIQKICTRIATSSGRHPLLDPARIVGDTSDLDLIRALLVLQIAVLDAGGRSTAHITGLLAEHPVFADPKPDTDQFASLVKHVRQRVEYDGVTGSVLLFGLGLRAEDLESAYALLLDPWFRRRSRAATTAQVVRDLARHWGVEASRKVEAAVPRSLAPLEACSDTIWSRLKTEPDTRVQHVVSRVLFGKGNEAQELWMKQFPARGVRHLWELGSQAATCTAARGYFREAIRHPRLNYAQRSVITRALDVVDEQLEALAKAIGCLSATERDLLRPRTQQERFQDACILTFLNRSLHFRDSYPVSSCVPDAQAVHGTYGPLPWWNIIVRTGEETEAARAALSEGVLPLGFERDPGHASRLLLICRKPRTKSLGMRAHFVFDLDNPAHACELLLIAKSSGVPIDLYAESHNEQDEWDIESTHLGTLYALIGPELAGLVTEGAIEALTRSLPGARDSDLDEHEGIEPLVEALRRLPPAEVQHFSSGRHITASSHRDLEGGVVALKADPPVELSGFSRGTKKRQQSSGSRETRTRTSLPPPRTTGFVYVQRNPAFPDMLKIGYSDRLAEDRAKELYGTSVPFPYEVLFRALSSRPEDVERAVHRLLTAQRVNADREFFRVTLETAIEAIRHCQGEATGITTWEPTPAIHRLRADDRVVLPLRAGQLFALTAYPHLLSSSAEVLDFWQAHADGDLLEIHATRDPGHVAGISDNDPGAFEDPVPFLNREKTARNGMLHGRERLVAGDRLIWFSDEEGPTDARGVVFEADAFCQVTYRTAAIRRGPLGVPLLLNDLDRDIPDAMGTLVRDVLVLDPPRSWAPRNPQEEDGWAVAATDPQPPERWLPQLERRRRNVRRDRS
;
A
#
# COMPACT_ATOMS: atom_id res chain seq x y z
N MET A 1 -20.96 44.82 -13.77
CA MET A 1 -20.17 44.66 -12.53
C MET A 1 -20.95 43.73 -11.60
N PRO A 2 -20.75 42.40 -11.63
CA PRO A 2 -21.43 41.53 -10.69
C PRO A 2 -20.80 41.68 -9.30
N SER A 3 -21.62 41.76 -8.26
CA SER A 3 -21.24 41.97 -6.86
C SER A 3 -20.15 40.99 -6.40
N ALA A 4 -19.09 41.51 -5.80
CA ALA A 4 -17.98 40.74 -5.24
C ALA A 4 -18.51 39.73 -4.21
N THR A 5 -18.63 38.47 -4.61
CA THR A 5 -18.98 37.34 -3.75
C THR A 5 -17.69 36.85 -3.10
N GLY A 6 -17.66 36.72 -1.78
CA GLY A 6 -16.45 36.31 -1.05
C GLY A 6 -16.08 34.85 -1.36
N LEU A 7 -14.83 34.46 -1.07
CA LEU A 7 -14.37 33.06 -1.26
C LEU A 7 -15.24 32.05 -0.48
N THR A 8 -15.71 32.44 0.70
CA THR A 8 -16.65 31.66 1.52
C THR A 8 -17.99 31.46 0.82
N ASP A 9 -18.54 32.50 0.19
CA ASP A 9 -19.82 32.42 -0.54
C ASP A 9 -19.68 31.51 -1.77
N LEU A 10 -18.56 31.62 -2.49
CA LEU A 10 -18.26 30.77 -3.64
C LEU A 10 -18.15 29.29 -3.23
N ARG A 11 -17.55 29.02 -2.07
CA ARG A 11 -17.48 27.67 -1.49
C ARG A 11 -18.86 27.13 -1.12
N GLU A 12 -19.68 27.93 -0.42
CA GLU A 12 -21.04 27.50 -0.04
C GLU A 12 -21.93 27.27 -1.27
N GLN A 13 -21.82 28.11 -2.31
CA GLN A 13 -22.52 27.89 -3.58
C GLN A 13 -22.11 26.58 -4.25
N TRP A 14 -20.81 26.25 -4.23
CA TRP A 14 -20.29 25.00 -4.76
C TRP A 14 -20.82 23.79 -3.98
N ILE A 15 -20.76 23.83 -2.65
CA ILE A 15 -21.32 22.78 -1.77
C ILE A 15 -22.82 22.61 -2.03
N GLN A 16 -23.58 23.69 -2.08
CA GLN A 16 -25.02 23.64 -2.34
C GLN A 16 -25.31 23.00 -3.70
N LYS A 17 -24.53 23.33 -4.74
CA LYS A 17 -24.66 22.73 -6.07
C LYS A 17 -24.42 21.22 -6.04
N ILE A 18 -23.47 20.74 -5.24
CA ILE A 18 -23.24 19.31 -5.01
C ILE A 18 -24.46 18.68 -4.32
N CYS A 19 -24.89 19.23 -3.19
CA CYS A 19 -26.02 18.71 -2.41
C CYS A 19 -27.30 18.63 -3.24
N THR A 20 -27.66 19.72 -3.94
CA THR A 20 -28.84 19.75 -4.81
C THR A 20 -28.73 18.71 -5.90
N ARG A 21 -27.57 18.52 -6.53
CA ARG A 21 -27.39 17.48 -7.57
C ARG A 21 -27.62 16.08 -7.02
N ILE A 22 -26.98 15.70 -5.93
CA ILE A 22 -27.17 14.39 -5.28
C ILE A 22 -28.63 14.21 -4.85
N ALA A 23 -29.24 15.23 -4.23
CA ALA A 23 -30.62 15.14 -3.77
C ALA A 23 -31.63 15.03 -4.94
N THR A 24 -31.38 15.73 -6.05
CA THR A 24 -32.24 15.66 -7.25
C THR A 24 -32.05 14.37 -8.03
N SER A 25 -30.83 13.84 -8.15
CA SER A 25 -30.56 12.59 -8.86
C SER A 25 -31.07 11.37 -8.09
N SER A 26 -31.13 11.42 -6.77
CA SER A 26 -31.82 10.40 -5.97
C SER A 26 -33.35 10.59 -5.90
N GLY A 27 -33.88 11.65 -6.52
CA GLY A 27 -35.21 12.21 -6.30
C GLY A 27 -36.40 11.45 -6.91
N ARG A 28 -37.12 10.72 -6.04
CA ARG A 28 -38.58 10.43 -5.97
C ARG A 28 -38.87 9.30 -4.96
N HIS A 29 -37.87 8.81 -4.23
CA HIS A 29 -38.11 7.83 -3.18
C HIS A 29 -38.94 8.45 -2.04
N PRO A 30 -40.05 7.83 -1.60
CA PRO A 30 -40.95 8.41 -0.59
C PRO A 30 -40.28 8.78 0.74
N LEU A 31 -39.21 8.08 1.12
CA LEU A 31 -38.47 8.35 2.36
C LEU A 31 -37.52 9.55 2.29
N LEU A 32 -37.19 10.04 1.10
CA LEU A 32 -36.39 11.26 0.90
C LEU A 32 -37.25 12.50 0.67
N ASP A 33 -38.57 12.38 0.88
CA ASP A 33 -39.51 13.50 0.81
C ASP A 33 -39.25 14.49 1.96
N PRO A 34 -39.27 15.81 1.71
CA PRO A 34 -39.18 16.83 2.74
C PRO A 34 -40.07 16.59 3.96
N ALA A 35 -41.28 16.06 3.77
CA ALA A 35 -42.25 15.81 4.84
C ALA A 35 -41.87 14.62 5.76
N ARG A 36 -40.94 13.76 5.33
CA ARG A 36 -40.48 12.58 6.07
C ARG A 36 -39.15 12.80 6.78
N ILE A 37 -38.51 13.95 6.57
CA ILE A 37 -37.18 14.29 7.11
C ILE A 37 -37.33 15.40 8.17
N VAL A 38 -36.80 15.14 9.36
CA VAL A 38 -36.71 16.09 10.48
C VAL A 38 -35.44 16.93 10.33
N GLY A 39 -35.60 18.25 10.18
CA GLY A 39 -34.49 19.19 10.09
C GLY A 39 -34.97 20.59 9.70
N ASP A 40 -34.06 21.57 9.73
CA ASP A 40 -34.34 22.87 9.13
C ASP A 40 -34.48 22.72 7.61
N THR A 41 -35.52 23.32 7.05
CA THR A 41 -35.74 23.44 5.60
C THR A 41 -34.52 23.95 4.83
N SER A 42 -33.67 24.76 5.46
CA SER A 42 -32.44 25.29 4.85
C SER A 42 -31.32 24.24 4.68
N ASP A 43 -31.38 23.14 5.43
CA ASP A 43 -30.39 22.05 5.43
C ASP A 43 -30.88 20.78 4.70
N LEU A 44 -32.08 20.82 4.13
CA LEU A 44 -32.74 19.63 3.60
C LEU A 44 -31.94 18.94 2.47
N ASP A 45 -31.39 19.71 1.53
CA ASP A 45 -30.56 19.16 0.45
C ASP A 45 -29.28 18.50 0.98
N LEU A 46 -28.67 19.10 2.00
CA LEU A 46 -27.46 18.59 2.63
C LEU A 46 -27.76 17.28 3.38
N ILE A 47 -28.84 17.23 4.15
CA ILE A 47 -29.27 16.03 4.88
C ILE A 47 -29.60 14.89 3.91
N ARG A 48 -30.33 15.17 2.82
CA ARG A 48 -30.65 14.16 1.80
C ARG A 48 -29.40 13.64 1.11
N ALA A 49 -28.47 14.53 0.74
CA ALA A 49 -27.21 14.14 0.13
C ALA A 49 -26.36 13.27 1.07
N LEU A 50 -26.30 13.63 2.36
CA LEU A 50 -25.59 12.85 3.38
C LEU A 50 -26.21 11.47 3.59
N LEU A 51 -27.54 11.34 3.63
CA LEU A 51 -28.22 10.04 3.74
C LEU A 51 -27.91 9.14 2.54
N VAL A 52 -27.99 9.69 1.32
CA VAL A 52 -27.70 8.95 0.08
C VAL A 52 -26.25 8.48 0.07
N LEU A 53 -25.29 9.37 0.37
CA LEU A 53 -23.88 9.03 0.41
C LEU A 53 -23.55 8.05 1.54
N GLN A 54 -24.17 8.18 2.71
CA GLN A 54 -23.98 7.24 3.81
C GLN A 54 -24.42 5.83 3.43
N ILE A 55 -25.59 5.69 2.81
CA ILE A 55 -26.08 4.40 2.30
C ILE A 55 -25.10 3.87 1.24
N ALA A 56 -24.71 4.70 0.27
CA ALA A 56 -23.80 4.29 -0.80
C ALA A 56 -22.41 3.86 -0.28
N VAL A 57 -21.85 4.57 0.70
CA VAL A 57 -20.57 4.24 1.34
C VAL A 57 -20.67 2.95 2.14
N LEU A 58 -21.74 2.76 2.94
CA LEU A 58 -21.94 1.54 3.70
C LEU A 58 -22.13 0.32 2.77
N ASP A 59 -22.91 0.50 1.70
CA ASP A 59 -23.16 -0.52 0.68
C ASP A 59 -21.86 -0.89 -0.06
N ALA A 60 -21.10 0.11 -0.53
CA ALA A 60 -19.80 -0.08 -1.16
C ALA A 60 -18.77 -0.72 -0.21
N GLY A 61 -18.87 -0.47 1.10
CA GLY A 61 -18.07 -1.09 2.15
C GLY A 61 -18.53 -2.50 2.55
N GLY A 62 -19.41 -3.13 1.76
CA GLY A 62 -19.88 -4.51 1.95
C GLY A 62 -20.86 -4.72 3.11
N ARG A 63 -21.50 -3.67 3.64
CA ARG A 63 -22.50 -3.84 4.70
C ARG A 63 -23.79 -4.42 4.12
N SER A 64 -24.35 -5.42 4.80
CA SER A 64 -25.60 -6.04 4.36
C SER A 64 -26.77 -5.06 4.40
N THR A 65 -27.76 -5.25 3.52
CA THR A 65 -29.00 -4.45 3.54
C THR A 65 -29.64 -4.45 4.92
N ALA A 66 -29.69 -5.60 5.60
CA ALA A 66 -30.23 -5.72 6.96
C ALA A 66 -29.46 -4.88 7.99
N HIS A 67 -28.13 -4.79 7.87
CA HIS A 67 -27.31 -3.93 8.72
C HIS A 67 -27.61 -2.45 8.45
N ILE A 68 -27.67 -2.05 7.18
CA ILE A 68 -27.96 -0.67 6.80
C ILE A 68 -29.38 -0.26 7.23
N THR A 69 -30.39 -1.12 7.03
CA THR A 69 -31.76 -0.83 7.48
C THR A 69 -31.86 -0.73 9.00
N GLY A 70 -31.12 -1.54 9.75
CA GLY A 70 -30.99 -1.41 11.21
C GLY A 70 -30.45 -0.03 11.62
N LEU A 71 -29.37 0.43 10.98
CA LEU A 71 -28.82 1.77 11.22
C LEU A 71 -29.81 2.88 10.86
N LEU A 72 -30.53 2.75 9.74
CA LEU A 72 -31.53 3.72 9.30
C LEU A 72 -32.75 3.78 10.26
N ALA A 73 -33.15 2.64 10.84
CA ALA A 73 -34.26 2.58 11.81
C ALA A 73 -33.94 3.33 13.11
N GLU A 74 -32.68 3.31 13.54
CA GLU A 74 -32.19 4.07 14.69
C GLU A 74 -31.92 5.54 14.36
N HIS A 75 -31.80 5.88 13.07
CA HIS A 75 -31.41 7.20 12.61
C HIS A 75 -32.43 8.29 12.99
N PRO A 76 -32.01 9.37 13.66
CA PRO A 76 -32.91 10.39 14.23
C PRO A 76 -33.51 11.39 13.22
N VAL A 77 -33.25 11.21 11.92
CA VAL A 77 -33.63 12.17 10.87
C VAL A 77 -34.99 11.82 10.26
N PHE A 78 -35.48 10.60 10.42
CA PHE A 78 -36.80 10.23 9.91
C PHE A 78 -37.91 10.64 10.89
N ALA A 79 -38.94 11.30 10.37
CA ALA A 79 -40.07 11.79 11.16
C ALA A 79 -41.01 10.66 11.60
N ASP A 80 -41.75 10.89 12.69
CA ASP A 80 -42.78 9.96 13.14
C ASP A 80 -44.05 10.01 12.26
N PRO A 81 -44.71 8.87 11.98
CA PRO A 81 -44.31 7.51 12.37
C PRO A 81 -43.10 7.03 11.55
N LYS A 82 -42.13 6.43 12.26
CA LYS A 82 -40.90 5.91 11.64
C LYS A 82 -41.21 4.92 10.50
N PRO A 83 -40.42 4.94 9.42
CA PRO A 83 -40.53 3.94 8.37
C PRO A 83 -40.30 2.52 8.89
N ASP A 84 -40.94 1.55 8.26
CA ASP A 84 -40.71 0.13 8.53
C ASP A 84 -39.45 -0.40 7.80
N THR A 85 -39.05 -1.63 8.14
CA THR A 85 -37.86 -2.29 7.57
C THR A 85 -37.94 -2.43 6.04
N ASP A 86 -39.13 -2.67 5.48
CA ASP A 86 -39.33 -2.87 4.04
C ASP A 86 -39.16 -1.55 3.27
N GLN A 87 -39.64 -0.45 3.84
CA GLN A 87 -39.45 0.88 3.29
C GLN A 87 -37.97 1.30 3.30
N PHE A 88 -37.22 0.94 4.36
CA PHE A 88 -35.77 1.16 4.38
C PHE A 88 -35.03 0.27 3.38
N ALA A 89 -35.42 -1.00 3.24
CA ALA A 89 -34.84 -1.90 2.25
C ALA A 89 -35.08 -1.39 0.82
N SER A 90 -36.27 -0.82 0.55
CA SER A 90 -36.59 -0.14 -0.71
C SER A 90 -35.68 1.07 -0.95
N LEU A 91 -35.38 1.87 0.08
CA LEU A 91 -34.46 3.02 -0.04
C LEU A 91 -33.04 2.55 -0.36
N VAL A 92 -32.54 1.54 0.34
CA VAL A 92 -31.20 0.96 0.11
C VAL A 92 -31.10 0.45 -1.33
N LYS A 93 -32.10 -0.31 -1.78
CA LYS A 93 -32.20 -0.81 -3.16
C LYS A 93 -32.20 0.34 -4.17
N HIS A 94 -32.96 1.40 -3.91
CA HIS A 94 -33.02 2.57 -4.77
C HIS A 94 -31.66 3.26 -4.88
N VAL A 95 -30.97 3.50 -3.75
CA VAL A 95 -29.63 4.11 -3.76
C VAL A 95 -28.63 3.22 -4.50
N ARG A 96 -28.61 1.90 -4.23
CA ARG A 96 -27.75 0.94 -4.92
C ARG A 96 -27.95 0.99 -6.44
N GLN A 97 -29.20 0.97 -6.90
CA GLN A 97 -29.52 1.12 -8.33
C GLN A 97 -29.01 2.45 -8.90
N ARG A 98 -29.09 3.57 -8.16
CA ARG A 98 -28.55 4.84 -8.64
C ARG A 98 -27.02 4.84 -8.72
N VAL A 99 -26.33 4.27 -7.73
CA VAL A 99 -24.88 4.04 -7.81
C VAL A 99 -24.55 3.23 -9.08
N GLU A 100 -25.33 2.19 -9.35
CA GLU A 100 -25.17 1.33 -10.52
C GLU A 100 -25.31 2.06 -11.86
N TYR A 101 -26.41 2.80 -12.02
CA TYR A 101 -26.80 3.39 -13.30
C TYR A 101 -26.02 4.66 -13.62
N ASP A 102 -25.70 5.48 -12.62
CA ASP A 102 -25.14 6.81 -12.87
C ASP A 102 -24.10 7.26 -11.85
N GLY A 103 -23.64 6.38 -10.95
CA GLY A 103 -22.69 6.75 -9.90
C GLY A 103 -23.27 7.77 -8.92
N VAL A 104 -24.57 7.65 -8.60
CA VAL A 104 -25.38 8.54 -7.75
C VAL A 104 -25.86 9.82 -8.45
N THR A 105 -25.15 10.36 -9.45
CA THR A 105 -25.45 11.71 -10.01
C THR A 105 -25.28 11.88 -11.52
N GLY A 106 -24.82 10.86 -12.26
CA GLY A 106 -24.31 10.98 -13.63
C GLY A 106 -22.82 11.27 -13.63
N SER A 107 -22.03 10.29 -14.05
CA SER A 107 -20.55 10.26 -14.03
C SER A 107 -19.82 11.43 -14.68
N VAL A 108 -20.47 12.25 -15.50
CA VAL A 108 -19.80 13.37 -16.20
C VAL A 108 -19.93 14.69 -15.43
N LEU A 109 -20.86 14.80 -14.47
CA LEU A 109 -21.27 16.09 -13.92
C LEU A 109 -20.64 16.46 -12.57
N LEU A 110 -20.23 15.48 -11.74
CA LEU A 110 -19.50 15.74 -10.50
C LEU A 110 -18.00 15.97 -10.72
N PHE A 111 -17.40 15.40 -11.78
CA PHE A 111 -16.02 15.72 -12.18
C PHE A 111 -15.86 17.21 -12.50
N GLY A 112 -16.82 17.83 -13.18
CA GLY A 112 -16.84 19.28 -13.39
C GLY A 112 -17.00 20.10 -12.10
N LEU A 113 -17.38 19.47 -10.98
CA LEU A 113 -17.41 20.04 -9.64
C LEU A 113 -16.24 19.56 -8.76
N GLY A 114 -15.26 18.83 -9.31
CA GLY A 114 -14.09 18.33 -8.59
C GLY A 114 -14.35 17.12 -7.68
N LEU A 115 -15.52 16.48 -7.77
CA LEU A 115 -15.79 15.22 -7.07
C LEU A 115 -15.59 14.03 -8.01
N ARG A 116 -14.82 13.06 -7.53
CA ARG A 116 -14.51 11.82 -8.24
C ARG A 116 -15.59 10.79 -7.97
N ALA A 117 -16.13 10.18 -9.02
CA ALA A 117 -17.23 9.22 -8.89
C ALA A 117 -16.79 7.92 -8.19
N GLU A 118 -15.50 7.57 -8.31
CA GLU A 118 -14.90 6.40 -7.69
C GLU A 118 -14.60 6.57 -6.19
N ASP A 119 -14.75 7.78 -5.62
CA ASP A 119 -14.38 8.11 -4.23
C ASP A 119 -15.56 8.71 -3.44
N LEU A 120 -16.53 7.85 -3.13
CA LEU A 120 -17.74 8.20 -2.37
C LEU A 120 -17.43 8.65 -0.93
N GLU A 121 -16.38 8.11 -0.32
CA GLU A 121 -15.98 8.46 1.04
C GLU A 121 -15.49 9.90 1.14
N SER A 122 -14.68 10.37 0.19
CA SER A 122 -14.23 11.76 0.15
C SER A 122 -15.38 12.73 -0.08
N ALA A 123 -16.38 12.35 -0.88
CA ALA A 123 -17.59 13.14 -1.07
C ALA A 123 -18.42 13.22 0.23
N TYR A 124 -18.59 12.08 0.92
CA TYR A 124 -19.28 12.03 2.21
C TYR A 124 -18.56 12.88 3.26
N ALA A 125 -17.24 12.73 3.38
CA ALA A 125 -16.41 13.51 4.29
C ALA A 125 -16.44 15.02 3.99
N LEU A 126 -16.48 15.41 2.71
CA LEU A 126 -16.62 16.81 2.30
C LEU A 126 -17.95 17.41 2.79
N LEU A 127 -19.07 16.67 2.66
CA LEU A 127 -20.40 17.16 3.04
C LEU A 127 -20.66 17.09 4.56
N LEU A 128 -19.90 16.30 5.31
CA LEU A 128 -19.97 16.33 6.78
C LEU A 128 -19.45 17.65 7.38
N ASP A 129 -18.46 18.30 6.76
CA ASP A 129 -17.89 19.57 7.23
C ASP A 129 -18.92 20.73 7.33
N PRO A 130 -19.73 21.04 6.29
CA PRO A 130 -20.76 22.07 6.40
C PRO A 130 -21.84 21.71 7.44
N TRP A 131 -22.25 20.43 7.53
CA TRP A 131 -23.21 20.00 8.56
C TRP A 131 -22.66 20.24 9.96
N PHE A 132 -21.41 19.83 10.18
CA PHE A 132 -20.70 19.98 11.44
C PHE A 132 -20.55 21.44 11.87
N ARG A 133 -20.23 22.34 10.92
CA ARG A 133 -20.14 23.79 11.17
C ARG A 133 -21.48 24.42 11.53
N ARG A 134 -22.54 24.07 10.80
CA ARG A 134 -23.90 24.57 11.08
C ARG A 134 -24.37 24.11 12.46
N ARG A 135 -24.16 22.83 12.81
CA ARG A 135 -24.50 22.28 14.12
C ARG A 135 -23.71 22.94 15.26
N SER A 136 -22.43 23.23 15.04
CA SER A 136 -21.55 23.88 16.03
C SER A 136 -21.95 25.33 16.36
N ARG A 137 -22.75 26.00 15.51
CA ARG A 137 -23.31 27.33 15.82
C ARG A 137 -24.42 27.28 16.86
N ALA A 138 -25.09 26.13 17.01
CA ALA A 138 -26.29 25.96 17.84
C ALA A 138 -26.10 24.97 19.00
N ALA A 139 -24.94 24.31 19.11
CA ALA A 139 -24.67 23.28 20.10
C ALA A 139 -23.22 23.30 20.59
N THR A 140 -22.99 22.78 21.80
CA THR A 140 -21.65 22.61 22.38
C THR A 140 -20.86 21.52 21.64
N THR A 141 -19.53 21.59 21.60
CA THR A 141 -18.67 20.59 20.95
C THR A 141 -19.00 19.15 21.38
N ALA A 142 -19.26 18.92 22.68
CA ALA A 142 -19.64 17.61 23.19
C ALA A 142 -21.01 17.12 22.66
N GLN A 143 -21.96 18.03 22.44
CA GLN A 143 -23.23 17.70 21.78
C GLN A 143 -23.03 17.39 20.30
N VAL A 144 -22.21 18.19 19.59
CA VAL A 144 -21.96 17.96 18.16
C VAL A 144 -21.26 16.62 17.93
N VAL A 145 -20.29 16.23 18.76
CA VAL A 145 -19.62 14.92 18.67
C VAL A 145 -20.60 13.77 18.92
N ARG A 146 -21.50 13.90 19.90
CA ARG A 146 -22.57 12.90 20.12
C ARG A 146 -23.53 12.83 18.94
N ASP A 147 -23.90 13.98 18.38
CA ASP A 147 -24.81 14.04 17.23
C ASP A 147 -24.13 13.49 15.97
N LEU A 148 -22.83 13.70 15.76
CA LEU A 148 -22.07 13.07 14.67
C LEU A 148 -22.10 11.54 14.77
N ALA A 149 -21.83 11.00 15.96
CA ALA A 149 -21.87 9.56 16.19
C ALA A 149 -23.30 9.02 15.98
N ARG A 150 -24.30 9.72 16.52
CA ARG A 150 -25.71 9.30 16.48
C ARG A 150 -26.38 9.44 15.12
N HIS A 151 -26.09 10.52 14.38
CA HIS A 151 -26.69 10.78 13.09
C HIS A 151 -25.87 10.15 11.95
N TRP A 152 -24.54 10.17 12.03
CA TRP A 152 -23.69 9.89 10.87
C TRP A 152 -22.69 8.76 11.10
N GLY A 153 -22.78 8.03 12.23
CA GLY A 153 -21.96 6.84 12.49
C GLY A 153 -20.47 7.10 12.60
N VAL A 154 -20.05 8.34 12.90
CA VAL A 154 -18.63 8.70 13.04
C VAL A 154 -18.13 8.34 14.45
N GLU A 155 -17.28 7.31 14.57
CA GLU A 155 -16.72 6.87 15.86
C GLU A 155 -15.90 7.97 16.57
N ALA A 156 -16.10 8.09 17.89
CA ALA A 156 -15.47 9.12 18.72
C ALA A 156 -13.95 8.93 18.92
N SER A 157 -13.42 7.72 18.75
CA SER A 157 -12.07 7.32 19.17
C SER A 157 -10.93 7.74 18.22
N ARG A 158 -11.17 7.92 16.91
CA ARG A 158 -10.12 8.29 15.93
C ARG A 158 -10.00 9.77 15.58
N LYS A 159 -10.88 10.67 16.09
CA LYS A 159 -11.00 12.04 15.55
C LYS A 159 -11.28 13.16 16.56
N VAL A 160 -11.03 13.00 17.87
CA VAL A 160 -11.33 14.09 18.83
C VAL A 160 -10.57 15.39 18.54
N GLU A 161 -9.31 15.33 18.07
CA GLU A 161 -8.55 16.52 17.63
C GLU A 161 -8.94 17.02 16.22
N ALA A 162 -9.55 16.16 15.39
CA ALA A 162 -10.08 16.53 14.08
C ALA A 162 -11.54 17.03 14.12
N ALA A 163 -12.21 16.87 15.27
CA ALA A 163 -13.61 17.22 15.53
C ALA A 163 -13.77 18.63 16.13
N VAL A 164 -12.86 19.56 15.84
CA VAL A 164 -13.07 21.00 16.03
C VAL A 164 -13.23 21.63 14.65
N PRO A 165 -14.29 22.40 14.38
CA PRO A 165 -14.49 22.95 13.04
C PRO A 165 -13.34 23.89 12.75
N ARG A 166 -12.62 23.66 11.65
CA ARG A 166 -11.60 24.61 11.20
C ARG A 166 -12.31 25.92 10.90
N SER A 167 -11.88 27.00 11.56
CA SER A 167 -12.45 28.33 11.33
C SER A 167 -12.27 28.73 9.86
N LEU A 168 -13.34 29.27 9.25
CA LEU A 168 -13.28 29.90 7.91
C LEU A 168 -12.79 31.34 7.94
N ALA A 169 -12.52 31.91 9.12
CA ALA A 169 -12.02 33.28 9.22
C ALA A 169 -10.78 33.53 8.34
N PRO A 170 -9.83 32.57 8.16
CA PRO A 170 -8.73 32.73 7.22
C PRO A 170 -9.17 32.81 5.76
N LEU A 171 -10.22 32.09 5.35
CA LEU A 171 -10.76 32.14 3.98
C LEU A 171 -11.44 33.49 3.70
N GLU A 172 -12.16 34.02 4.69
CA GLU A 172 -12.76 35.36 4.62
C GLU A 172 -11.69 36.46 4.59
N ALA A 173 -10.69 36.37 5.46
CA ALA A 173 -9.56 37.31 5.50
C ALA A 173 -8.70 37.26 4.23
N CYS A 174 -8.67 36.13 3.53
CA CYS A 174 -7.95 35.95 2.27
C CYS A 174 -8.78 36.34 1.03
N SER A 175 -10.03 36.78 1.20
CA SER A 175 -10.84 37.33 0.09
C SER A 175 -10.20 38.59 -0.52
N ASP A 176 -9.33 39.25 0.24
CA ASP A 176 -8.47 40.33 -0.24
C ASP A 176 -7.36 39.80 -1.16
N THR A 177 -7.49 40.13 -2.45
CA THR A 177 -6.45 39.85 -3.46
C THR A 177 -5.14 40.59 -3.14
N ILE A 178 -4.01 40.11 -3.68
CA ILE A 178 -2.74 40.87 -3.64
C ILE A 178 -2.90 42.33 -4.12
N TRP A 179 -3.85 42.59 -5.02
CA TRP A 179 -4.16 43.93 -5.52
C TRP A 179 -4.78 44.86 -4.49
N SER A 180 -5.53 44.37 -3.49
CA SER A 180 -6.02 45.22 -2.41
C SER A 180 -4.89 45.59 -1.45
N ARG A 181 -3.96 44.67 -1.16
CA ARG A 181 -2.73 44.97 -0.41
C ARG A 181 -1.84 45.99 -1.12
N LEU A 182 -1.73 45.89 -2.44
CA LEU A 182 -0.95 46.87 -3.21
C LEU A 182 -1.59 48.26 -3.21
N LYS A 183 -2.92 48.36 -3.14
CA LYS A 183 -3.61 49.66 -3.04
C LYS A 183 -3.35 50.35 -1.69
N THR A 184 -3.11 49.59 -0.63
CA THR A 184 -2.84 50.12 0.72
C THR A 184 -1.35 50.33 0.99
N GLU A 185 -0.45 49.83 0.13
CA GLU A 185 1.00 49.99 0.27
C GLU A 185 1.41 51.46 0.03
N PRO A 186 2.11 52.13 0.97
CA PRO A 186 2.45 53.55 0.84
C PRO A 186 3.54 53.85 -0.20
N ASP A 187 4.45 52.92 -0.52
CA ASP A 187 5.51 53.16 -1.51
C ASP A 187 5.05 52.81 -2.94
N THR A 188 4.82 53.84 -3.76
CA THR A 188 4.40 53.70 -5.17
C THR A 188 5.39 52.93 -6.04
N ARG A 189 6.68 52.90 -5.67
CA ARG A 189 7.70 52.11 -6.38
C ARG A 189 7.52 50.63 -6.09
N VAL A 190 7.19 50.27 -4.85
CA VAL A 190 6.86 48.89 -4.46
C VAL A 190 5.62 48.44 -5.23
N GLN A 191 4.57 49.28 -5.27
CA GLN A 191 3.36 49.00 -6.05
C GLN A 191 3.67 48.67 -7.52
N HIS A 192 4.46 49.52 -8.18
CA HIS A 192 4.81 49.35 -9.59
C HIS A 192 5.64 48.07 -9.82
N VAL A 193 6.65 47.84 -8.99
CA VAL A 193 7.55 46.68 -9.11
C VAL A 193 6.79 45.37 -8.91
N VAL A 194 5.96 45.27 -7.87
CA VAL A 194 5.13 44.09 -7.65
C VAL A 194 4.15 43.90 -8.80
N SER A 195 3.42 44.94 -9.22
CA SER A 195 2.47 44.86 -10.34
C SER A 195 3.12 44.33 -11.62
N ARG A 196 4.31 44.84 -11.97
CA ARG A 196 5.05 44.41 -13.17
C ARG A 196 5.47 42.95 -13.12
N VAL A 197 5.91 42.47 -11.95
CA VAL A 197 6.30 41.07 -11.78
C VAL A 197 5.09 40.14 -11.80
N LEU A 198 3.96 40.55 -11.21
CA LEU A 198 2.70 39.81 -11.28
C LEU A 198 2.21 39.70 -12.74
N PHE A 199 2.17 40.80 -13.50
CA PHE A 199 1.74 40.75 -14.92
C PHE A 199 2.68 39.98 -15.86
N GLY A 200 3.96 39.84 -15.47
CA GLY A 200 4.93 39.04 -16.22
C GLY A 200 5.00 37.61 -15.70
N LYS A 201 5.90 37.38 -14.73
CA LYS A 201 6.19 36.04 -14.17
C LYS A 201 5.01 35.42 -13.44
N GLY A 202 4.16 36.25 -12.82
CA GLY A 202 2.94 35.78 -12.18
C GLY A 202 1.96 35.17 -13.19
N ASN A 203 1.62 35.90 -14.25
CA ASN A 203 0.73 35.42 -15.31
C ASN A 203 1.27 34.16 -16.01
N GLU A 204 2.58 34.10 -16.32
CA GLU A 204 3.21 32.90 -16.88
C GLU A 204 3.00 31.68 -15.96
N ALA A 205 3.22 31.84 -14.65
CA ALA A 205 3.03 30.77 -13.67
C ALA A 205 1.56 30.39 -13.47
N GLN A 206 0.66 31.38 -13.51
CA GLN A 206 -0.77 31.17 -13.46
C GLN A 206 -1.23 30.33 -14.64
N GLU A 207 -0.81 30.65 -15.87
CA GLU A 207 -1.15 29.87 -17.07
C GLU A 207 -0.67 28.43 -16.99
N LEU A 208 0.57 28.21 -16.52
CA LEU A 208 1.11 26.86 -16.32
C LEU A 208 0.33 26.08 -15.25
N TRP A 209 -0.01 26.72 -14.14
CA TRP A 209 -0.82 26.11 -13.10
C TRP A 209 -2.25 25.79 -13.57
N MET A 210 -2.87 26.69 -14.35
CA MET A 210 -4.22 26.50 -14.89
C MET A 210 -4.31 25.27 -15.82
N LYS A 211 -3.24 24.94 -16.56
CA LYS A 211 -3.17 23.71 -17.37
C LYS A 211 -3.17 22.42 -16.55
N GLN A 212 -2.87 22.50 -15.25
CA GLN A 212 -2.75 21.37 -14.34
C GLN A 212 -3.87 21.31 -13.30
N PHE A 213 -4.78 22.30 -13.30
CA PHE A 213 -5.81 22.45 -12.28
C PHE A 213 -7.07 21.63 -12.62
N PRO A 214 -7.47 20.68 -11.74
CA PRO A 214 -8.35 19.59 -12.13
C PRO A 214 -9.87 19.88 -12.12
N ALA A 215 -10.27 21.12 -11.82
CA ALA A 215 -11.66 21.40 -11.44
C ALA A 215 -12.07 22.83 -11.79
N ARG A 216 -12.06 23.18 -13.09
CA ARG A 216 -12.37 24.53 -13.59
C ARG A 216 -13.72 25.10 -13.12
N GLY A 217 -14.68 24.23 -12.74
CA GLY A 217 -15.97 24.62 -12.17
C GLY A 217 -15.94 25.05 -10.69
N VAL A 218 -14.80 24.90 -9.99
CA VAL A 218 -14.67 25.17 -8.55
C VAL A 218 -13.97 26.51 -8.33
N ARG A 219 -14.77 27.59 -8.37
CA ARG A 219 -14.28 28.97 -8.46
C ARG A 219 -13.42 29.43 -7.27
N HIS A 220 -13.75 29.04 -6.03
CA HIS A 220 -12.98 29.48 -4.86
C HIS A 220 -11.59 28.86 -4.84
N LEU A 221 -11.47 27.58 -5.23
CA LEU A 221 -10.17 26.89 -5.34
C LEU A 221 -9.37 27.44 -6.52
N TRP A 222 -10.03 27.71 -7.65
CA TRP A 222 -9.38 28.35 -8.79
C TRP A 222 -8.75 29.69 -8.39
N GLU A 223 -9.49 30.55 -7.68
CA GLU A 223 -9.01 31.85 -7.23
C GLU A 223 -7.83 31.72 -6.25
N LEU A 224 -7.94 30.83 -5.26
CA LEU A 224 -6.86 30.57 -4.29
C LEU A 224 -5.59 30.05 -4.96
N GLY A 225 -5.72 29.03 -5.82
CA GLY A 225 -4.59 28.39 -6.48
C GLY A 225 -3.92 29.30 -7.50
N SER A 226 -4.71 30.05 -8.28
CA SER A 226 -4.23 31.07 -9.21
C SER A 226 -3.40 32.14 -8.49
N GLN A 227 -3.91 32.68 -7.38
CA GLN A 227 -3.17 33.66 -6.59
C GLN A 227 -1.90 33.06 -5.97
N ALA A 228 -1.97 31.84 -5.45
CA ALA A 228 -0.82 31.15 -4.85
C ALA A 228 0.29 30.90 -5.88
N ALA A 229 -0.06 30.48 -7.10
CA ALA A 229 0.89 30.28 -8.20
C ALA A 229 1.57 31.61 -8.59
N THR A 230 0.76 32.64 -8.80
CA THR A 230 1.23 33.99 -9.17
C THR A 230 2.19 34.56 -8.12
N CYS A 231 1.80 34.52 -6.84
CA CYS A 231 2.61 35.04 -5.75
C CYS A 231 3.88 34.20 -5.51
N THR A 232 3.81 32.88 -5.68
CA THR A 232 4.98 32.00 -5.54
C THR A 232 6.05 32.30 -6.58
N ALA A 233 5.63 32.54 -7.84
CA ALA A 233 6.54 32.94 -8.91
C ALA A 233 7.16 34.32 -8.65
N ALA A 234 6.35 35.29 -8.22
CA ALA A 234 6.83 36.63 -7.84
C ALA A 234 7.86 36.58 -6.71
N ARG A 235 7.61 35.75 -5.69
CA ARG A 235 8.56 35.50 -4.59
C ARG A 235 9.90 34.95 -5.09
N GLY A 236 9.86 33.96 -5.99
CA GLY A 236 11.06 33.40 -6.63
C GLY A 236 11.89 34.48 -7.33
N TYR A 237 11.21 35.30 -8.14
CA TYR A 237 11.83 36.42 -8.86
C TYR A 237 12.48 37.44 -7.90
N PHE A 238 11.78 37.86 -6.83
CA PHE A 238 12.34 38.84 -5.90
C PHE A 238 13.53 38.30 -5.10
N ARG A 239 13.49 37.03 -4.69
CA ARG A 239 14.62 36.38 -4.01
C ARG A 239 15.87 36.33 -4.89
N GLU A 240 15.70 36.08 -6.18
CA GLU A 240 16.79 36.11 -7.15
C GLU A 240 17.29 37.55 -7.37
N ALA A 241 16.36 38.49 -7.55
CA ALA A 241 16.69 39.90 -7.77
C ALA A 241 17.54 40.47 -6.62
N ILE A 242 17.20 40.21 -5.35
CA ILE A 242 17.95 40.69 -4.17
C ILE A 242 19.43 40.27 -4.19
N ARG A 243 19.73 39.08 -4.74
CA ARG A 243 21.09 38.52 -4.82
C ARG A 243 21.93 39.19 -5.92
N HIS A 244 21.34 40.03 -6.77
CA HIS A 244 22.03 40.63 -7.89
C HIS A 244 23.05 41.71 -7.43
N PRO A 245 24.34 41.60 -7.80
CA PRO A 245 25.42 42.42 -7.24
C PRO A 245 25.35 43.91 -7.65
N ARG A 246 24.58 44.25 -8.69
CA ARG A 246 24.44 45.62 -9.22
C ARG A 246 23.35 46.47 -8.56
N LEU A 247 22.60 45.93 -7.59
CA LEU A 247 21.54 46.68 -6.91
C LEU A 247 22.11 47.68 -5.90
N ASN A 248 21.72 48.94 -6.02
CA ASN A 248 22.03 49.95 -5.01
C ASN A 248 21.12 49.81 -3.76
N TYR A 249 21.46 50.50 -2.66
CA TYR A 249 20.75 50.39 -1.38
C TYR A 249 19.25 50.74 -1.49
N ALA A 250 18.91 51.81 -2.22
CA ALA A 250 17.53 52.24 -2.39
C ALA A 250 16.69 51.22 -3.19
N GLN A 251 17.26 50.64 -4.25
CA GLN A 251 16.62 49.58 -5.02
C GLN A 251 16.46 48.29 -4.21
N ARG A 252 17.48 47.92 -3.43
CA ARG A 252 17.42 46.74 -2.55
C ARG A 252 16.33 46.89 -1.50
N SER A 253 16.16 48.09 -0.91
CA SER A 253 15.08 48.38 0.04
C SER A 253 13.69 48.20 -0.60
N VAL A 254 13.48 48.71 -1.82
CA VAL A 254 12.20 48.58 -2.54
C VAL A 254 11.90 47.12 -2.88
N ILE A 255 12.89 46.37 -3.37
CA ILE A 255 12.71 44.94 -3.72
C ILE A 255 12.48 44.08 -2.46
N THR A 256 13.13 44.42 -1.34
CA THR A 256 12.92 43.73 -0.06
C THR A 256 11.49 43.94 0.43
N ARG A 257 11.00 45.19 0.43
CA ARG A 257 9.58 45.46 0.78
C ARG A 257 8.60 44.80 -0.20
N ALA A 258 8.93 44.77 -1.49
CA ALA A 258 8.14 44.05 -2.50
C ALA A 258 8.05 42.55 -2.21
N LEU A 259 9.16 41.92 -1.76
CA LEU A 259 9.17 40.53 -1.31
C LEU A 259 8.30 40.35 -0.06
N ASP A 260 8.40 41.25 0.93
CA ASP A 260 7.60 41.18 2.17
C ASP A 260 6.10 41.21 1.86
N VAL A 261 5.64 42.12 0.98
CA VAL A 261 4.23 42.21 0.57
C VAL A 261 3.74 40.91 -0.08
N VAL A 262 4.58 40.25 -0.89
CA VAL A 262 4.26 38.96 -1.52
C VAL A 262 4.25 37.82 -0.49
N ASP A 263 5.22 37.79 0.43
CA ASP A 263 5.30 36.78 1.49
C ASP A 263 4.13 36.90 2.47
N GLU A 264 3.70 38.11 2.82
CA GLU A 264 2.49 38.37 3.62
C GLU A 264 1.22 37.81 2.94
N GLN A 265 1.08 37.97 1.61
CA GLN A 265 -0.04 37.38 0.87
C GLN A 265 0.04 35.86 0.82
N LEU A 266 1.23 35.29 0.61
CA LEU A 266 1.43 33.84 0.60
C LEU A 266 1.12 33.21 1.96
N GLU A 267 1.43 33.91 3.06
CA GLU A 267 1.07 33.46 4.40
C GLU A 267 -0.45 33.47 4.60
N ALA A 268 -1.15 34.50 4.13
CA ALA A 268 -2.61 34.56 4.16
C ALA A 268 -3.25 33.42 3.33
N LEU A 269 -2.74 33.18 2.11
CA LEU A 269 -3.17 32.08 1.25
C LEU A 269 -2.90 30.71 1.90
N ALA A 270 -1.75 30.52 2.55
CA ALA A 270 -1.44 29.27 3.24
C ALA A 270 -2.41 29.01 4.41
N LYS A 271 -2.76 30.04 5.18
CA LYS A 271 -3.77 29.93 6.26
C LYS A 271 -5.16 29.62 5.69
N ALA A 272 -5.54 30.24 4.57
CA ALA A 272 -6.80 29.95 3.89
C ALA A 272 -6.86 28.51 3.35
N ILE A 273 -5.80 28.03 2.69
CA ILE A 273 -5.72 26.65 2.19
C ILE A 273 -5.73 25.64 3.36
N GLY A 274 -5.07 25.97 4.48
CA GLY A 274 -5.05 25.14 5.68
C GLY A 274 -6.43 24.91 6.32
N CYS A 275 -7.40 25.82 6.13
CA CYS A 275 -8.75 25.66 6.66
C CYS A 275 -9.67 24.78 5.79
N LEU A 276 -9.23 24.41 4.58
CA LEU A 276 -9.98 23.58 3.64
C LEU A 276 -9.93 22.07 4.00
N SER A 277 -10.92 21.32 3.51
CA SER A 277 -10.98 19.86 3.66
C SER A 277 -9.82 19.15 2.95
N ALA A 278 -9.65 17.84 3.20
CA ALA A 278 -8.65 17.04 2.48
C ALA A 278 -8.93 17.01 0.97
N THR A 279 -10.20 16.79 0.59
CA THR A 279 -10.69 16.81 -0.79
C THR A 279 -10.38 18.13 -1.50
N GLU A 280 -10.70 19.27 -0.86
CA GLU A 280 -10.42 20.59 -1.43
C GLU A 280 -8.92 20.87 -1.59
N ARG A 281 -8.09 20.39 -0.65
CA ARG A 281 -6.62 20.54 -0.74
C ARG A 281 -6.03 19.65 -1.84
N ASP A 282 -6.54 18.44 -2.03
CA ASP A 282 -6.11 17.57 -3.11
C ASP A 282 -6.47 18.15 -4.49
N LEU A 283 -7.60 18.86 -4.62
CA LEU A 283 -7.97 19.58 -5.83
C LEU A 283 -7.06 20.79 -6.14
N LEU A 284 -6.45 21.42 -5.13
CA LEU A 284 -5.50 22.53 -5.32
C LEU A 284 -4.09 22.06 -5.71
N ARG A 285 -3.79 20.78 -5.49
CA ARG A 285 -2.47 20.22 -5.75
C ARG A 285 -2.21 20.12 -7.27
N PRO A 286 -1.05 20.57 -7.76
CA PRO A 286 -0.65 20.32 -9.15
C PRO A 286 -0.58 18.82 -9.42
N ARG A 287 -1.26 18.36 -10.47
CA ARG A 287 -1.22 16.95 -10.91
C ARG A 287 0.01 16.69 -11.76
N THR A 288 0.70 15.59 -11.48
CA THR A 288 1.74 15.08 -12.36
C THR A 288 1.13 14.62 -13.69
N GLN A 289 1.95 14.52 -14.73
CA GLN A 289 1.52 14.00 -16.03
C GLN A 289 0.96 12.58 -15.94
N GLN A 290 1.55 11.73 -15.09
CA GLN A 290 1.08 10.37 -14.85
C GLN A 290 -0.31 10.34 -14.17
N GLU A 291 -0.53 11.19 -13.17
CA GLU A 291 -1.84 11.30 -12.50
C GLU A 291 -2.92 11.81 -13.46
N ARG A 292 -2.61 12.80 -14.31
CA ARG A 292 -3.54 13.29 -15.34
C ARG A 292 -3.90 12.17 -16.32
N PHE A 293 -2.92 11.39 -16.77
CA PHE A 293 -3.16 10.24 -17.62
C PHE A 293 -4.04 9.19 -16.96
N GLN A 294 -3.77 8.86 -15.69
CA GLN A 294 -4.59 7.92 -14.90
C GLN A 294 -6.03 8.41 -14.74
N ASP A 295 -6.22 9.66 -14.33
CA ASP A 295 -7.53 10.28 -14.12
C ASP A 295 -8.33 10.31 -15.43
N ALA A 296 -7.68 10.65 -16.56
CA ALA A 296 -8.31 10.65 -17.88
C ALA A 296 -8.66 9.23 -18.38
N CYS A 297 -7.83 8.21 -18.11
CA CYS A 297 -8.15 6.82 -18.43
C CYS A 297 -9.40 6.34 -17.67
N ILE A 298 -9.44 6.58 -16.35
CA ILE A 298 -10.57 6.23 -15.49
C ILE A 298 -11.84 6.92 -15.99
N LEU A 299 -11.79 8.24 -16.22
CA LEU A 299 -12.95 8.97 -16.72
C LEU A 299 -13.46 8.40 -18.05
N THR A 300 -12.55 8.16 -19.00
CA THR A 300 -12.89 7.63 -20.32
C THR A 300 -13.56 6.26 -20.21
N PHE A 301 -13.00 5.38 -19.39
CA PHE A 301 -13.52 4.05 -19.13
C PHE A 301 -14.92 4.11 -18.49
N LEU A 302 -15.09 4.92 -17.45
CA LEU A 302 -16.38 5.08 -16.76
C LEU A 302 -17.46 5.65 -17.68
N ASN A 303 -17.14 6.68 -18.46
CA ASN A 303 -18.07 7.25 -19.45
C ASN A 303 -18.55 6.18 -20.44
N ARG A 304 -17.64 5.31 -20.88
CA ARG A 304 -17.99 4.25 -21.83
C ARG A 304 -18.80 3.12 -21.20
N SER A 305 -18.41 2.67 -20.01
CA SER A 305 -19.11 1.59 -19.27
C SER A 305 -20.57 1.97 -18.99
N LEU A 306 -20.83 3.22 -18.60
CA LEU A 306 -22.17 3.72 -18.31
C LEU A 306 -23.05 3.86 -19.56
N HIS A 307 -22.49 4.34 -20.69
CA HIS A 307 -23.21 4.40 -21.96
C HIS A 307 -23.75 3.03 -22.43
N PHE A 308 -23.02 1.95 -22.17
CA PHE A 308 -23.47 0.60 -22.53
C PHE A 308 -24.61 0.12 -21.62
N ARG A 309 -24.65 0.49 -20.34
CA ARG A 309 -25.73 0.14 -19.39
C ARG A 309 -27.06 0.81 -19.75
N ASP A 310 -27.03 2.03 -20.27
CA ASP A 310 -28.23 2.70 -20.81
C ASP A 310 -28.82 1.98 -22.03
N SER A 311 -27.96 1.28 -22.78
CA SER A 311 -28.34 0.60 -24.04
C SER A 311 -28.77 -0.86 -23.82
N TYR A 312 -28.31 -1.50 -22.74
CA TYR A 312 -28.62 -2.86 -22.36
C TYR A 312 -28.83 -2.95 -20.84
N PRO A 313 -30.07 -2.99 -20.33
CA PRO A 313 -30.32 -3.31 -18.93
C PRO A 313 -29.94 -4.77 -18.71
N VAL A 314 -28.72 -5.02 -18.25
CA VAL A 314 -28.24 -6.36 -17.94
C VAL A 314 -29.02 -6.85 -16.72
N SER A 315 -30.07 -7.65 -16.96
CA SER A 315 -30.56 -8.59 -15.96
C SER A 315 -29.45 -9.60 -15.74
N SER A 316 -28.76 -9.52 -14.60
CA SER A 316 -28.00 -10.61 -13.95
C SER A 316 -27.59 -11.75 -14.91
N CYS A 317 -26.70 -11.46 -15.85
CA CYS A 317 -26.12 -12.52 -16.65
C CYS A 317 -25.05 -13.14 -15.74
N VAL A 318 -25.46 -14.14 -14.98
CA VAL A 318 -24.55 -14.99 -14.22
C VAL A 318 -23.82 -15.81 -15.28
N PRO A 319 -22.54 -15.55 -15.57
CA PRO A 319 -21.82 -16.37 -16.52
C PRO A 319 -21.65 -17.77 -15.90
N ASP A 320 -21.41 -18.79 -16.72
CA ASP A 320 -21.05 -20.15 -16.27
C ASP A 320 -19.78 -20.19 -15.38
N ALA A 321 -19.11 -19.06 -15.14
CA ALA A 321 -17.88 -18.91 -14.39
C ALA A 321 -18.13 -18.64 -12.89
N GLN A 322 -17.46 -19.41 -12.03
CA GLN A 322 -17.59 -19.29 -10.57
C GLN A 322 -17.02 -17.99 -9.99
N ALA A 323 -16.03 -17.35 -10.63
CA ALA A 323 -15.42 -16.10 -10.15
C ALA A 323 -15.41 -15.04 -11.25
N VAL A 324 -15.90 -13.85 -10.91
CA VAL A 324 -16.32 -12.83 -11.86
C VAL A 324 -15.88 -11.45 -11.36
N HIS A 325 -15.23 -10.67 -12.23
CA HIS A 325 -14.84 -9.29 -11.96
C HIS A 325 -15.51 -8.31 -12.94
N GLY A 326 -15.47 -7.03 -12.63
CA GLY A 326 -16.11 -5.96 -13.41
C GLY A 326 -16.40 -4.71 -12.58
N THR A 327 -17.30 -3.88 -13.09
CA THR A 327 -17.71 -2.61 -12.44
C THR A 327 -19.21 -2.51 -12.23
N TYR A 328 -19.60 -2.02 -11.05
CA TYR A 328 -20.95 -1.60 -10.71
C TYR A 328 -21.02 -0.06 -10.71
N GLY A 329 -21.46 0.51 -11.83
CA GLY A 329 -21.35 1.95 -12.08
C GLY A 329 -19.88 2.42 -12.03
N PRO A 330 -19.51 3.39 -11.17
CA PRO A 330 -18.13 3.86 -11.02
C PRO A 330 -17.27 2.98 -10.10
N LEU A 331 -17.83 1.96 -9.47
CA LEU A 331 -17.13 1.14 -8.47
C LEU A 331 -16.70 -0.20 -9.07
N PRO A 332 -15.49 -0.71 -8.76
CA PRO A 332 -15.19 -2.11 -9.01
C PRO A 332 -16.11 -2.99 -8.15
N TRP A 333 -16.61 -4.08 -8.70
CA TRP A 333 -17.51 -4.99 -7.99
C TRP A 333 -17.39 -6.40 -8.54
N TRP A 334 -17.12 -7.36 -7.67
CA TRP A 334 -16.87 -8.74 -8.05
C TRP A 334 -17.92 -9.68 -7.51
N ASN A 335 -18.09 -10.82 -8.17
CA ASN A 335 -19.02 -11.86 -7.76
C ASN A 335 -18.30 -13.21 -7.67
N ILE A 336 -18.69 -14.00 -6.68
CA ILE A 336 -18.26 -15.37 -6.49
C ILE A 336 -19.51 -16.24 -6.36
N ILE A 337 -19.59 -17.29 -7.16
CA ILE A 337 -20.70 -18.22 -7.20
C ILE A 337 -20.19 -19.58 -6.73
N VAL A 338 -20.69 -20.00 -5.57
CA VAL A 338 -20.39 -21.28 -4.95
C VAL A 338 -21.46 -22.30 -5.33
N ARG A 339 -21.03 -23.51 -5.69
CA ARG A 339 -21.87 -24.57 -6.25
C ARG A 339 -21.99 -25.77 -5.32
N THR A 340 -21.00 -26.00 -4.47
CA THR A 340 -20.96 -27.13 -3.56
C THR A 340 -21.30 -26.73 -2.12
N GLY A 341 -21.70 -27.71 -1.30
CA GLY A 341 -21.94 -27.50 0.13
C GLY A 341 -20.68 -27.02 0.86
N GLU A 342 -19.51 -27.56 0.51
CA GLU A 342 -18.21 -27.17 1.08
C GLU A 342 -17.82 -25.74 0.70
N GLU A 343 -18.00 -25.34 -0.55
CA GLU A 343 -17.79 -23.94 -0.99
C GLU A 343 -18.79 -22.99 -0.30
N THR A 344 -20.04 -23.41 -0.09
CA THR A 344 -21.05 -22.63 0.62
C THR A 344 -20.66 -22.43 2.09
N GLU A 345 -20.17 -23.47 2.75
CA GLU A 345 -19.67 -23.38 4.13
C GLU A 345 -18.43 -22.48 4.21
N ALA A 346 -17.49 -22.60 3.26
CA ALA A 346 -16.31 -21.75 3.16
C ALA A 346 -16.67 -20.27 2.94
N ALA A 347 -17.64 -19.98 2.07
CA ALA A 347 -18.16 -18.64 1.81
C ALA A 347 -18.81 -18.02 3.06
N ARG A 348 -19.61 -18.79 3.80
CA ARG A 348 -20.22 -18.33 5.06
C ARG A 348 -19.17 -18.07 6.15
N ALA A 349 -18.15 -18.92 6.25
CA ALA A 349 -17.04 -18.70 7.17
C ALA A 349 -16.27 -17.41 6.83
N ALA A 350 -15.99 -17.17 5.55
CA ALA A 350 -15.36 -15.94 5.09
C ALA A 350 -16.19 -14.69 5.46
N LEU A 351 -17.52 -14.74 5.27
CA LEU A 351 -18.45 -13.68 5.69
C LEU A 351 -18.41 -13.40 7.19
N SER A 352 -18.35 -14.45 8.02
CA SER A 352 -18.29 -14.28 9.48
C SER A 352 -16.96 -13.71 9.98
N GLU A 353 -15.85 -14.05 9.32
CA GLU A 353 -14.51 -13.66 9.76
C GLU A 353 -14.09 -12.30 9.22
N GLY A 354 -14.65 -11.87 8.09
CA GLY A 354 -14.43 -10.53 7.52
C GLY A 354 -13.06 -10.32 6.89
N VAL A 355 -12.36 -11.38 6.48
CA VAL A 355 -10.98 -11.27 5.96
C VAL A 355 -10.79 -12.05 4.65
N LEU A 356 -10.43 -11.32 3.58
CA LEU A 356 -9.88 -11.83 2.32
C LEU A 356 -8.82 -10.84 1.81
N PRO A 357 -7.55 -10.94 2.26
CA PRO A 357 -6.46 -10.21 1.60
C PRO A 357 -6.42 -10.56 0.12
N LEU A 358 -6.33 -9.51 -0.70
CA LEU A 358 -6.03 -9.64 -2.11
C LEU A 358 -4.53 -9.89 -2.25
N GLY A 359 -4.17 -11.05 -2.78
CA GLY A 359 -2.85 -11.32 -3.33
C GLY A 359 -2.85 -11.14 -4.84
N PHE A 360 -1.67 -11.16 -5.44
CA PHE A 360 -1.53 -11.32 -6.88
C PHE A 360 -0.68 -12.55 -7.17
N GLU A 361 -1.03 -13.25 -8.25
CA GLU A 361 -0.17 -14.28 -8.83
C GLU A 361 -0.12 -14.08 -10.34
N ARG A 362 0.92 -14.66 -10.96
CA ARG A 362 1.01 -14.76 -12.41
C ARG A 362 0.23 -15.99 -12.87
N ASP A 363 -0.44 -15.91 -14.03
CA ASP A 363 -0.82 -17.13 -14.75
C ASP A 363 0.43 -17.68 -15.46
N PRO A 364 1.02 -18.81 -15.02
CA PRO A 364 2.23 -19.34 -15.65
C PRO A 364 2.03 -19.69 -17.14
N GLY A 365 0.79 -19.88 -17.59
CA GLY A 365 0.45 -20.14 -18.98
C GLY A 365 0.27 -18.90 -19.88
N HIS A 366 0.10 -17.69 -19.33
CA HIS A 366 -0.24 -16.49 -20.11
C HIS A 366 0.50 -15.25 -19.61
N ALA A 367 1.48 -14.77 -20.39
CA ALA A 367 2.38 -13.70 -19.96
C ALA A 367 1.68 -12.34 -19.70
N SER A 368 0.55 -12.04 -20.33
CA SER A 368 -0.21 -10.79 -20.15
C SER A 368 -1.33 -10.89 -19.11
N ARG A 369 -1.56 -12.06 -18.50
CA ARG A 369 -2.63 -12.25 -17.52
C ARG A 369 -2.13 -12.12 -16.09
N LEU A 370 -2.78 -11.23 -15.34
CA LEU A 370 -2.62 -11.03 -13.91
C LEU A 370 -3.74 -11.80 -13.17
N LEU A 371 -3.42 -12.49 -12.08
CA LEU A 371 -4.41 -13.12 -11.21
C LEU A 371 -4.50 -12.33 -9.92
N LEU A 372 -5.68 -11.82 -9.56
CA LEU A 372 -5.95 -11.37 -8.20
C LEU A 372 -6.57 -12.52 -7.41
N ILE A 373 -6.05 -12.76 -6.22
CA ILE A 373 -6.44 -13.90 -5.40
C ILE A 373 -7.05 -13.42 -4.11
N CYS A 374 -8.28 -13.83 -3.86
CA CYS A 374 -8.86 -13.75 -2.53
C CYS A 374 -8.42 -14.99 -1.75
N ARG A 375 -7.57 -14.82 -0.74
CA ARG A 375 -7.13 -15.90 0.16
C ARG A 375 -7.67 -15.63 1.56
N LYS A 376 -8.28 -16.63 2.17
CA LYS A 376 -8.62 -16.57 3.59
C LYS A 376 -7.33 -16.63 4.45
N PRO A 377 -7.22 -15.86 5.55
CA PRO A 377 -6.17 -16.05 6.55
C PRO A 377 -6.28 -17.41 7.24
N ARG A 378 -5.18 -17.88 7.83
CA ARG A 378 -5.00 -19.24 8.36
C ARG A 378 -5.86 -19.51 9.62
N THR A 379 -7.16 -19.79 9.46
CA THR A 379 -8.10 -20.16 10.56
C THR A 379 -8.58 -21.62 10.48
N LYS A 380 -9.27 -22.12 11.52
CA LYS A 380 -9.72 -23.53 11.63
C LYS A 380 -10.92 -23.89 10.75
N SER A 381 -11.72 -22.90 10.35
CA SER A 381 -12.91 -23.04 9.51
C SER A 381 -12.54 -23.14 8.03
N LEU A 382 -13.39 -23.79 7.23
CA LEU A 382 -13.25 -23.88 5.77
C LEU A 382 -12.94 -22.50 5.16
N GLY A 383 -11.96 -22.46 4.28
CA GLY A 383 -11.49 -21.26 3.60
C GLY A 383 -11.69 -21.32 2.11
N MET A 384 -11.84 -20.14 1.51
CA MET A 384 -12.06 -19.99 0.08
C MET A 384 -10.82 -19.38 -0.56
N ARG A 385 -10.42 -19.95 -1.70
CA ARG A 385 -9.47 -19.34 -2.63
C ARG A 385 -10.16 -19.11 -3.96
N ALA A 386 -10.28 -17.84 -4.36
CA ALA A 386 -10.87 -17.43 -5.63
C ALA A 386 -9.85 -16.66 -6.47
N HIS A 387 -9.79 -16.96 -7.77
CA HIS A 387 -8.88 -16.34 -8.73
C HIS A 387 -9.66 -15.48 -9.71
N PHE A 388 -9.32 -14.19 -9.77
CA PHE A 388 -9.86 -13.22 -10.72
C PHE A 388 -8.78 -12.93 -11.76
N VAL A 389 -9.09 -13.20 -13.03
CA VAL A 389 -8.13 -13.04 -14.13
C VAL A 389 -8.23 -11.61 -14.67
N PHE A 390 -7.11 -10.98 -15.02
CA PHE A 390 -7.06 -9.67 -15.66
C PHE A 390 -6.12 -9.77 -16.85
N ASP A 391 -6.65 -9.67 -18.06
CA ASP A 391 -5.85 -9.58 -19.28
C ASP A 391 -5.34 -8.14 -19.48
N LEU A 392 -4.03 -7.92 -19.32
CA LEU A 392 -3.42 -6.59 -19.46
C LEU A 392 -3.30 -6.13 -20.92
N ASP A 393 -3.57 -6.99 -21.90
CA ASP A 393 -3.73 -6.55 -23.30
C ASP A 393 -5.12 -5.94 -23.54
N ASN A 394 -6.10 -6.22 -22.65
CA ASN A 394 -7.41 -5.58 -22.66
C ASN A 394 -7.35 -4.23 -21.91
N PRO A 395 -7.52 -3.08 -22.59
CA PRO A 395 -7.48 -1.76 -21.94
C PRO A 395 -8.61 -1.54 -20.93
N ALA A 396 -9.75 -2.26 -21.03
CA ALA A 396 -10.81 -2.21 -20.02
C ALA A 396 -10.36 -2.82 -18.69
N HIS A 397 -9.70 -3.98 -18.72
CA HIS A 397 -9.16 -4.61 -17.51
C HIS A 397 -8.07 -3.76 -16.86
N ALA A 398 -7.20 -3.13 -17.66
CA ALA A 398 -6.21 -2.20 -17.11
C ALA A 398 -6.87 -0.98 -16.44
N CYS A 399 -7.98 -0.45 -16.98
CA CYS A 399 -8.74 0.62 -16.34
C CYS A 399 -9.46 0.16 -15.06
N GLU A 400 -10.00 -1.05 -15.03
CA GLU A 400 -10.59 -1.65 -13.82
C GLU A 400 -9.55 -1.78 -12.70
N LEU A 401 -8.33 -2.23 -13.03
CA LEU A 401 -7.22 -2.30 -12.08
C LEU A 401 -6.85 -0.92 -11.51
N LEU A 402 -6.90 0.15 -12.32
CA LEU A 402 -6.70 1.52 -11.83
C LEU A 402 -7.82 1.96 -10.87
N LEU A 403 -9.06 1.55 -11.10
CA LEU A 403 -10.18 1.81 -10.20
C LEU A 403 -9.97 1.10 -8.86
N ILE A 404 -9.65 -0.19 -8.88
CA ILE A 404 -9.38 -0.99 -7.68
C ILE A 404 -8.26 -0.38 -6.84
N ALA A 405 -7.15 0.00 -7.49
CA ALA A 405 -6.03 0.64 -6.81
C ALA A 405 -6.41 1.99 -6.16
N LYS A 406 -7.40 2.71 -6.70
CA LYS A 406 -7.91 3.95 -6.11
C LYS A 406 -8.94 3.74 -5.01
N SER A 407 -9.78 2.71 -5.11
CA SER A 407 -10.91 2.49 -4.20
C SER A 407 -10.53 1.86 -2.86
N SER A 408 -9.24 1.65 -2.58
CA SER A 408 -8.71 1.02 -1.34
C SER A 408 -9.24 -0.40 -1.06
N GLY A 409 -9.96 -0.99 -2.02
CA GLY A 409 -10.45 -2.35 -1.99
C GLY A 409 -11.56 -2.57 -3.02
N VAL A 410 -12.13 -3.77 -3.01
CA VAL A 410 -13.24 -4.18 -3.88
C VAL A 410 -14.30 -4.98 -3.10
N PRO A 411 -15.59 -4.65 -3.23
CA PRO A 411 -16.68 -5.49 -2.73
C PRO A 411 -16.83 -6.76 -3.58
N ILE A 412 -17.12 -7.87 -2.90
CA ILE A 412 -17.28 -9.20 -3.48
C ILE A 412 -18.60 -9.81 -2.98
N ASP A 413 -19.58 -9.95 -3.88
CA ASP A 413 -20.81 -10.66 -3.56
C ASP A 413 -20.61 -12.18 -3.65
N LEU A 414 -21.12 -12.90 -2.66
CA LEU A 414 -21.13 -14.36 -2.63
C LEU A 414 -22.55 -14.87 -2.92
N TYR A 415 -22.67 -15.76 -3.89
CA TYR A 415 -23.93 -16.40 -4.28
C TYR A 415 -23.81 -17.91 -4.15
N ALA A 416 -24.83 -18.58 -3.61
CA ALA A 416 -24.96 -20.03 -3.65
C ALA A 416 -25.95 -20.45 -4.73
N GLU A 417 -25.54 -21.34 -5.62
CA GLU A 417 -26.44 -21.99 -6.58
C GLU A 417 -27.15 -23.18 -5.92
N SER A 418 -28.47 -23.23 -6.04
CA SER A 418 -29.29 -24.41 -5.74
C SER A 418 -30.01 -24.86 -7.00
N HIS A 419 -29.97 -26.17 -7.27
CA HIS A 419 -30.70 -26.78 -8.38
C HIS A 419 -32.11 -27.12 -7.91
N ASN A 420 -33.11 -26.73 -8.71
CA ASN A 420 -34.49 -27.12 -8.45
C ASN A 420 -34.66 -28.63 -8.75
N GLU A 421 -35.10 -29.43 -7.78
CA GLU A 421 -35.22 -30.90 -7.93
C GLU A 421 -36.24 -31.33 -9.02
N GLN A 422 -37.07 -30.39 -9.49
CA GLN A 422 -38.16 -30.65 -10.44
C GLN A 422 -37.83 -30.21 -11.88
N ASP A 423 -36.81 -29.37 -12.08
CA ASP A 423 -36.37 -28.90 -13.39
C ASP A 423 -34.85 -28.63 -13.37
N GLU A 424 -34.07 -29.56 -13.95
CA GLU A 424 -32.58 -29.53 -13.93
C GLU A 424 -31.98 -28.26 -14.57
N TRP A 425 -32.77 -27.50 -15.33
CA TRP A 425 -32.37 -26.27 -16.00
C TRP A 425 -32.72 -24.99 -15.22
N ASP A 426 -33.38 -25.11 -14.06
CA ASP A 426 -33.77 -23.99 -13.21
C ASP A 426 -32.77 -23.86 -12.04
N ILE A 427 -31.75 -23.01 -12.25
CA ILE A 427 -30.71 -22.70 -11.28
C ILE A 427 -31.14 -21.46 -10.49
N GLU A 428 -31.44 -21.64 -9.20
CA GLU A 428 -31.74 -20.52 -8.31
C GLU A 428 -30.45 -20.06 -7.61
N SER A 429 -30.08 -18.79 -7.77
CA SER A 429 -28.92 -18.19 -7.09
C SER A 429 -29.36 -17.42 -5.86
N THR A 430 -28.92 -17.86 -4.67
CA THR A 430 -29.20 -17.19 -3.39
C THR A 430 -28.01 -16.31 -2.97
N HIS A 431 -28.23 -15.02 -2.76
CA HIS A 431 -27.20 -14.11 -2.22
C HIS A 431 -26.90 -14.48 -0.76
N LEU A 432 -25.65 -14.82 -0.46
CA LEU A 432 -25.18 -15.16 0.89
C LEU A 432 -24.76 -13.92 1.68
N GLY A 433 -24.20 -12.91 1.00
CA GLY A 433 -23.70 -11.69 1.59
C GLY A 433 -22.58 -11.05 0.76
N THR A 434 -22.11 -9.89 1.18
CA THR A 434 -21.04 -9.11 0.53
C THR A 434 -19.81 -9.05 1.43
N LEU A 435 -18.65 -9.36 0.89
CA LEU A 435 -17.34 -9.17 1.54
C LEU A 435 -16.64 -7.95 0.96
N TYR A 436 -15.76 -7.32 1.73
CA TYR A 436 -14.93 -6.23 1.24
C TYR A 436 -13.45 -6.64 1.29
N ALA A 437 -12.82 -6.76 0.12
CA ALA A 437 -11.44 -7.18 0.00
C ALA A 437 -10.54 -5.95 -0.12
N LEU A 438 -9.73 -5.71 0.92
CA LEU A 438 -8.85 -4.53 0.99
C LEU A 438 -7.63 -4.69 0.07
N ILE A 439 -7.23 -3.58 -0.57
CA ILE A 439 -5.94 -3.48 -1.28
C ILE A 439 -5.02 -2.53 -0.49
N GLY A 440 -3.90 -3.07 0.00
CA GLY A 440 -2.90 -2.25 0.70
C GLY A 440 -2.25 -1.21 -0.23
N PRO A 441 -1.71 -0.10 0.30
CA PRO A 441 -1.17 1.00 -0.51
C PRO A 441 0.00 0.57 -1.41
N GLU A 442 0.80 -0.40 -0.96
CA GLU A 442 1.91 -0.96 -1.74
C GLU A 442 1.38 -1.75 -2.95
N LEU A 443 0.42 -2.66 -2.70
CA LEU A 443 -0.23 -3.43 -3.77
C LEU A 443 -0.99 -2.52 -4.74
N ALA A 444 -1.70 -1.51 -4.23
CA ALA A 444 -2.34 -0.49 -5.05
C ALA A 444 -1.33 0.25 -5.94
N GLY A 445 -0.14 0.57 -5.40
CA GLY A 445 0.97 1.14 -6.16
C GLY A 445 1.44 0.21 -7.28
N LEU A 446 1.66 -1.08 -6.99
CA LEU A 446 2.09 -2.06 -7.97
C LEU A 446 1.05 -2.27 -9.08
N VAL A 447 -0.22 -2.40 -8.72
CA VAL A 447 -1.34 -2.53 -9.66
C VAL A 447 -1.46 -1.28 -10.53
N THR A 448 -1.28 -0.09 -9.94
CA THR A 448 -1.27 1.17 -10.68
C THR A 448 -0.13 1.22 -11.69
N GLU A 449 1.09 0.82 -11.31
CA GLU A 449 2.23 0.76 -12.24
C GLU A 449 1.97 -0.20 -13.40
N GLY A 450 1.53 -1.43 -13.10
CA GLY A 450 1.26 -2.45 -14.12
C GLY A 450 0.15 -2.05 -15.10
N ALA A 451 -0.93 -1.47 -14.57
CA ALA A 451 -2.03 -0.96 -15.39
C ALA A 451 -1.62 0.23 -16.27
N ILE A 452 -0.81 1.17 -15.74
CA ILE A 452 -0.30 2.30 -16.53
C ILE A 452 0.65 1.82 -17.63
N GLU A 453 1.52 0.85 -17.34
CA GLU A 453 2.41 0.28 -18.35
C GLU A 453 1.63 -0.41 -19.47
N ALA A 454 0.62 -1.21 -19.10
CA ALA A 454 -0.30 -1.84 -20.04
C ALA A 454 -1.02 -0.82 -20.93
N LEU A 455 -1.61 0.22 -20.33
CA LEU A 455 -2.30 1.28 -21.08
C LEU A 455 -1.33 2.08 -21.96
N THR A 456 -0.11 2.34 -21.50
CA THR A 456 0.91 3.03 -22.30
C THR A 456 1.30 2.22 -23.54
N ARG A 457 1.38 0.89 -23.39
CA ARG A 457 1.65 -0.04 -24.50
C ARG A 457 0.50 -0.06 -25.51
N SER A 458 -0.74 -0.08 -25.03
CA SER A 458 -1.95 -0.10 -25.87
C SER A 458 -2.28 1.26 -26.50
N LEU A 459 -1.81 2.36 -25.91
CA LEU A 459 -2.12 3.74 -26.31
C LEU A 459 -0.84 4.58 -26.49
N PRO A 460 -0.03 4.31 -27.54
CA PRO A 460 1.25 4.99 -27.73
C PRO A 460 1.06 6.51 -27.89
N GLY A 461 1.83 7.30 -27.13
CA GLY A 461 1.81 8.77 -27.16
C GLY A 461 0.68 9.44 -26.36
N ALA A 462 -0.32 8.67 -25.88
CA ALA A 462 -1.42 9.23 -25.09
C ALA A 462 -0.94 9.82 -23.75
N ARG A 463 0.06 9.19 -23.12
CA ARG A 463 0.68 9.66 -21.88
C ARG A 463 1.36 11.03 -22.04
N ASP A 464 1.91 11.32 -23.20
CA ASP A 464 2.70 12.53 -23.49
C ASP A 464 1.88 13.68 -24.09
N SER A 465 0.58 13.47 -24.27
CA SER A 465 -0.33 14.45 -24.84
C SER A 465 -0.85 15.43 -23.78
N ASP A 466 -1.22 16.64 -24.18
CA ASP A 466 -1.90 17.60 -23.30
C ASP A 466 -3.37 17.17 -23.16
N LEU A 467 -3.64 16.33 -22.16
CA LEU A 467 -4.95 15.77 -21.91
C LEU A 467 -5.84 16.78 -21.18
N ASP A 468 -6.99 17.11 -21.76
CA ASP A 468 -8.07 17.75 -21.01
C ASP A 468 -8.81 16.67 -20.24
N GLU A 469 -8.78 16.78 -18.91
CA GLU A 469 -9.42 15.84 -17.99
C GLU A 469 -10.94 15.79 -18.14
N HIS A 470 -11.57 16.70 -18.90
CA HIS A 470 -13.01 16.71 -19.13
C HIS A 470 -13.39 16.06 -20.47
N GLU A 471 -12.44 15.85 -21.39
CA GLU A 471 -12.71 15.30 -22.73
C GLU A 471 -12.34 13.81 -22.84
N GLY A 472 -11.57 13.28 -21.87
CA GLY A 472 -11.12 11.90 -21.88
C GLY A 472 -9.99 11.64 -22.88
N ILE A 473 -9.78 10.38 -23.27
CA ILE A 473 -8.70 9.94 -24.16
C ILE A 473 -9.30 9.30 -25.40
N GLU A 474 -9.33 10.03 -26.52
CA GLU A 474 -9.93 9.53 -27.77
C GLU A 474 -9.33 8.18 -28.25
N PRO A 475 -8.00 7.95 -28.21
CA PRO A 475 -7.44 6.63 -28.50
C PRO A 475 -8.01 5.49 -27.63
N LEU A 476 -8.29 5.76 -26.35
CA LEU A 476 -8.89 4.80 -25.43
C LEU A 476 -10.38 4.60 -25.74
N VAL A 477 -11.11 5.67 -26.09
CA VAL A 477 -12.50 5.56 -26.56
C VAL A 477 -12.60 4.60 -27.75
N GLU A 478 -11.70 4.75 -28.73
CA GLU A 478 -11.66 3.89 -29.90
C GLU A 478 -11.23 2.45 -29.56
N ALA A 479 -10.25 2.27 -28.67
CA ALA A 479 -9.84 0.95 -28.20
C ALA A 479 -10.99 0.22 -27.48
N LEU A 480 -11.71 0.90 -26.59
CA LEU A 480 -12.88 0.36 -25.89
C LEU A 480 -14.07 0.10 -26.82
N ARG A 481 -14.21 0.86 -27.91
CA ARG A 481 -15.26 0.65 -28.93
C ARG A 481 -15.06 -0.64 -29.72
N ARG A 482 -13.82 -1.08 -29.89
CA ARG A 482 -13.47 -2.31 -30.63
C ARG A 482 -13.70 -3.58 -29.81
N LEU A 483 -13.75 -3.46 -28.50
CA LEU A 483 -14.04 -4.57 -27.61
C LEU A 483 -15.54 -4.91 -27.64
N PRO A 484 -15.91 -6.21 -27.61
CA PRO A 484 -17.28 -6.63 -27.35
C PRO A 484 -17.80 -6.02 -26.03
N PRO A 485 -19.11 -5.70 -25.92
CA PRO A 485 -19.67 -5.18 -24.67
C PRO A 485 -19.40 -6.06 -23.45
N ALA A 486 -19.36 -7.39 -23.62
CA ALA A 486 -18.94 -8.32 -22.57
C ALA A 486 -17.50 -8.04 -22.10
N GLU A 487 -16.52 -7.90 -22.98
CA GLU A 487 -15.13 -7.61 -22.57
C GLU A 487 -14.93 -6.20 -21.97
N VAL A 488 -15.92 -5.32 -22.10
CA VAL A 488 -15.96 -3.99 -21.47
C VAL A 488 -16.75 -3.98 -20.15
N GLN A 489 -17.83 -4.77 -20.04
CA GLN A 489 -18.76 -4.77 -18.91
C GLN A 489 -18.63 -5.99 -17.99
N HIS A 490 -18.34 -7.16 -18.56
CA HIS A 490 -18.55 -8.50 -18.00
C HIS A 490 -17.49 -9.53 -18.45
N PHE A 491 -16.63 -9.87 -17.49
CA PHE A 491 -16.06 -11.20 -17.27
C PHE A 491 -14.94 -11.63 -18.22
N SER A 492 -13.70 -11.50 -17.74
CA SER A 492 -12.77 -12.58 -18.01
C SER A 492 -13.14 -13.77 -17.11
N SER A 493 -13.14 -14.97 -17.69
CA SER A 493 -13.46 -16.21 -16.99
C SER A 493 -12.42 -16.49 -15.90
N GLY A 494 -12.79 -16.27 -14.63
CA GLY A 494 -12.03 -16.73 -13.48
C GLY A 494 -12.00 -18.25 -13.44
N ARG A 495 -10.80 -18.82 -13.23
CA ARG A 495 -10.60 -20.24 -12.93
C ARG A 495 -11.28 -20.63 -11.61
N HIS A 496 -11.46 -21.94 -11.45
CA HIS A 496 -11.92 -22.72 -10.30
C HIS A 496 -11.87 -22.01 -8.92
N ILE A 497 -12.98 -22.02 -8.17
CA ILE A 497 -13.00 -21.76 -6.73
C ILE A 497 -12.58 -23.03 -6.01
N THR A 498 -11.64 -22.96 -5.09
CA THR A 498 -11.35 -24.10 -4.21
C THR A 498 -11.78 -23.78 -2.79
N ALA A 499 -12.72 -24.57 -2.26
CA ALA A 499 -12.92 -24.70 -0.84
C ALA A 499 -11.79 -25.57 -0.28
N SER A 500 -11.10 -25.07 0.73
CA SER A 500 -10.04 -25.83 1.39
C SER A 500 -10.04 -25.47 2.86
N SER A 501 -10.03 -26.47 3.73
CA SER A 501 -9.80 -26.25 5.15
C SER A 501 -8.32 -26.46 5.46
N HIS A 502 -7.83 -25.85 6.54
CA HIS A 502 -6.50 -26.19 7.05
C HIS A 502 -6.41 -27.65 7.51
N ARG A 503 -7.53 -28.40 7.63
CA ARG A 503 -7.48 -29.85 7.90
C ARG A 503 -7.10 -30.68 6.67
N ASP A 504 -7.31 -30.20 5.44
CA ASP A 504 -7.12 -31.01 4.23
C ASP A 504 -5.66 -31.02 3.71
N LEU A 505 -4.72 -30.43 4.45
CA LEU A 505 -3.28 -30.67 4.28
C LEU A 505 -2.77 -31.92 5.02
N GLU A 506 -3.65 -32.65 5.73
CA GLU A 506 -3.34 -33.99 6.26
C GLU A 506 -3.14 -35.06 5.15
N GLY A 507 -3.32 -34.71 3.88
CA GLY A 507 -3.18 -35.63 2.75
C GLY A 507 -2.45 -35.04 1.54
N GLY A 508 -1.16 -34.77 1.66
CA GLY A 508 -0.23 -34.62 0.53
C GLY A 508 -0.53 -33.49 -0.46
N VAL A 509 0.38 -32.53 -0.58
CA VAL A 509 0.40 -31.61 -1.73
C VAL A 509 0.59 -32.42 -3.01
N VAL A 510 -0.50 -32.78 -3.68
CA VAL A 510 -0.49 -33.25 -5.06
C VAL A 510 -0.62 -32.00 -5.92
N ALA A 511 0.48 -31.64 -6.61
CA ALA A 511 0.38 -30.73 -7.73
C ALA A 511 -0.68 -31.30 -8.69
N LEU A 512 -1.75 -30.53 -8.94
CA LEU A 512 -2.73 -30.84 -9.96
C LEU A 512 -2.03 -30.79 -11.33
N LYS A 513 -1.37 -31.89 -11.70
CA LYS A 513 -1.16 -32.26 -13.10
C LYS A 513 -2.52 -32.69 -13.63
N ALA A 514 -3.03 -31.95 -14.60
CA ALA A 514 -4.08 -32.44 -15.47
C ALA A 514 -3.52 -33.61 -16.31
N ASP A 515 -3.87 -34.84 -15.89
CA ASP A 515 -4.10 -36.10 -16.63
C ASP A 515 -3.03 -36.74 -17.55
N PRO A 516 -3.13 -38.06 -17.84
CA PRO A 516 -3.10 -39.25 -16.96
C PRO A 516 -1.82 -40.10 -17.26
N PRO A 517 -1.61 -41.31 -16.68
CA PRO A 517 -0.27 -41.92 -16.62
C PRO A 517 0.12 -42.60 -17.93
N VAL A 518 1.34 -42.30 -18.41
CA VAL A 518 2.06 -43.16 -19.35
C VAL A 518 3.22 -43.81 -18.60
N GLU A 519 3.09 -45.10 -18.31
CA GLU A 519 4.23 -45.92 -17.93
C GLU A 519 5.19 -46.03 -19.11
N LEU A 520 6.46 -45.66 -18.91
CA LEU A 520 7.55 -46.16 -19.74
C LEU A 520 8.68 -46.65 -18.83
N SER A 521 8.59 -47.95 -18.56
CA SER A 521 9.71 -48.78 -18.19
C SER A 521 10.79 -48.73 -19.29
N GLY A 522 12.05 -48.76 -18.84
CA GLY A 522 13.18 -49.16 -19.66
C GLY A 522 14.14 -48.04 -19.99
N PHE A 523 15.14 -47.83 -19.12
CA PHE A 523 16.55 -47.74 -19.52
C PHE A 523 17.45 -48.09 -18.32
N SER A 524 17.71 -49.38 -18.16
CA SER A 524 18.90 -49.88 -17.47
C SER A 524 20.09 -49.83 -18.41
N ARG A 525 21.17 -49.13 -18.05
CA ARG A 525 22.59 -49.32 -18.46
C ARG A 525 23.38 -48.08 -17.99
N GLY A 526 24.49 -48.16 -17.27
CA GLY A 526 25.26 -49.26 -16.78
C GLY A 526 26.31 -48.75 -15.79
N THR A 527 26.67 -49.62 -14.86
CA THR A 527 27.72 -49.47 -13.87
C THR A 527 29.08 -49.12 -14.48
N LYS A 528 29.82 -48.18 -13.89
CA LYS A 528 31.28 -48.27 -13.74
C LYS A 528 31.74 -47.70 -12.40
N LYS A 529 32.24 -48.61 -11.58
CA LYS A 529 33.08 -48.38 -10.39
C LYS A 529 34.25 -47.44 -10.71
N ARG A 530 34.51 -46.50 -9.81
CA ARG A 530 35.87 -46.08 -9.49
C ARG A 530 36.04 -45.99 -7.97
N GLN A 531 36.62 -47.05 -7.43
CA GLN A 531 37.34 -47.02 -6.16
C GLN A 531 38.57 -46.12 -6.35
N GLN A 532 38.77 -45.15 -5.47
CA GLN A 532 40.10 -44.85 -4.96
C GLN A 532 40.02 -44.28 -3.55
N SER A 533 40.97 -44.75 -2.76
CA SER A 533 41.03 -44.78 -1.32
C SER A 533 41.78 -43.59 -0.74
N SER A 534 41.47 -43.34 0.53
CA SER A 534 42.35 -42.87 1.60
C SER A 534 42.96 -41.46 1.50
N GLY A 535 42.46 -40.60 2.38
CA GLY A 535 43.12 -39.38 2.82
C GLY A 535 42.33 -38.76 3.96
N SER A 536 42.36 -39.39 5.13
CA SER A 536 41.78 -38.87 6.38
C SER A 536 42.39 -37.51 6.71
N ARG A 537 41.67 -36.44 6.42
CA ARG A 537 41.89 -35.12 7.02
C ARG A 537 40.81 -34.96 8.06
N GLU A 538 41.18 -35.04 9.33
CA GLU A 538 40.32 -34.69 10.45
C GLU A 538 39.80 -33.27 10.26
N THR A 539 38.58 -33.16 9.75
CA THR A 539 37.82 -31.92 9.76
C THR A 539 37.41 -31.68 11.20
N ARG A 540 38.14 -30.79 11.88
CA ARG A 540 37.73 -30.22 13.17
C ARG A 540 36.23 -29.93 13.11
N THR A 541 35.46 -30.65 13.93
CA THR A 541 34.05 -30.38 14.20
C THR A 541 33.94 -28.93 14.67
N ARG A 542 33.51 -28.05 13.76
CA ARG A 542 33.11 -26.68 14.10
C ARG A 542 31.80 -26.81 14.86
N THR A 543 31.84 -26.61 16.17
CA THR A 543 30.64 -26.48 17.01
C THR A 543 29.69 -25.45 16.37
N SER A 544 28.42 -25.81 16.13
CA SER A 544 27.39 -24.86 15.71
C SER A 544 27.38 -23.65 16.63
N LEU A 545 27.49 -22.47 16.03
CA LEU A 545 27.32 -21.22 16.76
C LEU A 545 25.82 -20.96 16.89
N PRO A 546 25.31 -20.60 18.08
CA PRO A 546 23.90 -20.25 18.24
C PRO A 546 23.56 -18.98 17.43
N PRO A 547 22.27 -18.73 17.12
CA PRO A 547 21.83 -17.49 16.52
C PRO A 547 22.36 -16.25 17.28
N PRO A 548 22.85 -15.21 16.58
CA PRO A 548 23.45 -14.06 17.24
C PRO A 548 22.40 -13.18 17.92
N ARG A 549 22.81 -12.57 19.04
CA ARG A 549 21.98 -11.61 19.81
C ARG A 549 22.17 -10.15 19.37
N THR A 550 23.17 -9.90 18.54
CA THR A 550 23.54 -8.56 18.10
C THR A 550 23.90 -8.57 16.63
N THR A 551 23.47 -7.55 15.90
CA THR A 551 23.91 -7.26 14.54
C THR A 551 24.92 -6.12 14.55
N GLY A 552 25.59 -5.90 13.41
CA GLY A 552 26.42 -4.72 13.21
C GLY A 552 26.65 -4.47 11.73
N PHE A 553 27.61 -3.60 11.42
CA PHE A 553 27.86 -3.14 10.06
C PHE A 553 29.28 -3.43 9.63
N VAL A 554 29.44 -3.88 8.38
CA VAL A 554 30.67 -3.68 7.62
C VAL A 554 30.50 -2.43 6.77
N TYR A 555 31.45 -1.51 6.80
CA TYR A 555 31.33 -0.22 6.15
C TYR A 555 32.54 0.14 5.30
N VAL A 556 32.32 1.05 4.36
CA VAL A 556 33.36 1.71 3.56
C VAL A 556 33.35 3.19 3.91
N GLN A 557 34.51 3.72 4.25
CA GLN A 557 34.72 5.13 4.59
C GLN A 557 35.81 5.76 3.74
N ARG A 558 35.64 7.04 3.43
CA ARG A 558 36.61 7.87 2.72
C ARG A 558 37.08 9.01 3.60
N ASN A 559 38.33 9.42 3.40
CA ASN A 559 38.85 10.69 3.89
C ASN A 559 39.30 11.55 2.71
N PRO A 560 38.89 12.82 2.61
CA PRO A 560 39.37 13.71 1.55
C PRO A 560 40.90 13.86 1.47
N ALA A 561 41.64 13.67 2.58
CA ALA A 561 43.11 13.67 2.57
C ALA A 561 43.74 12.44 1.89
N PHE A 562 42.97 11.36 1.73
CA PHE A 562 43.42 10.09 1.13
C PHE A 562 42.50 9.72 -0.05
N PRO A 563 42.50 10.51 -1.15
CA PRO A 563 41.50 10.39 -2.21
C PRO A 563 41.49 9.02 -2.91
N ASP A 564 42.65 8.38 -3.03
CA ASP A 564 42.82 7.09 -3.72
C ASP A 564 42.74 5.89 -2.76
N MET A 565 42.28 6.10 -1.52
CA MET A 565 42.22 5.06 -0.50
C MET A 565 40.85 5.00 0.15
N LEU A 566 40.35 3.78 0.29
CA LEU A 566 39.14 3.49 1.06
C LEU A 566 39.52 2.75 2.34
N LYS A 567 38.87 3.12 3.44
CA LYS A 567 38.91 2.38 4.69
C LYS A 567 37.74 1.40 4.71
N ILE A 568 38.02 0.11 4.91
CA ILE A 568 37.00 -0.93 5.07
C ILE A 568 37.11 -1.48 6.48
N GLY A 569 36.06 -1.34 7.28
CA GLY A 569 36.07 -1.79 8.67
C GLY A 569 34.69 -2.26 9.12
N TYR A 570 34.59 -2.67 10.39
CA TYR A 570 33.33 -3.07 10.99
C TYR A 570 33.00 -2.26 12.25
N SER A 571 31.74 -2.32 12.68
CA SER A 571 31.25 -1.69 13.90
C SER A 571 30.00 -2.41 14.42
N ASP A 572 29.89 -2.56 15.73
CA ASP A 572 28.69 -2.97 16.46
C ASP A 572 27.69 -1.79 16.66
N ARG A 573 28.16 -0.57 16.41
CA ARG A 573 27.41 0.70 16.40
C ARG A 573 27.26 1.24 14.98
N LEU A 574 26.61 2.40 14.82
CA LEU A 574 26.54 3.06 13.52
C LEU A 574 27.93 3.39 12.97
N ALA A 575 28.09 3.23 11.66
CA ALA A 575 29.33 3.56 10.97
C ALA A 575 29.71 5.04 11.15
N GLU A 576 28.71 5.93 11.25
CA GLU A 576 28.86 7.35 11.52
C GLU A 576 29.44 7.63 12.91
N ASP A 577 29.06 6.83 13.91
CA ASP A 577 29.63 6.95 15.26
C ASP A 577 31.12 6.57 15.22
N ARG A 578 31.45 5.51 14.46
CA ARG A 578 32.84 5.09 14.27
C ARG A 578 33.66 6.11 13.48
N ALA A 579 33.10 6.71 12.43
CA ALA A 579 33.75 7.77 11.65
C ALA A 579 34.13 8.97 12.54
N LYS A 580 33.23 9.38 13.45
CA LYS A 580 33.47 10.47 14.41
C LYS A 580 34.58 10.13 15.41
N GLU A 581 34.64 8.90 15.90
CA GLU A 581 35.71 8.47 16.82
C GLU A 581 37.09 8.45 16.18
N LEU A 582 37.16 8.13 14.89
CA LEU A 582 38.41 8.11 14.14
C LEU A 582 38.92 9.52 13.81
N TYR A 583 38.09 10.56 13.96
CA TYR A 583 38.49 11.95 13.75
C TYR A 583 39.17 12.51 15.02
N GLY A 584 40.47 12.25 15.13
CA GLY A 584 41.35 12.83 16.15
C GLY A 584 42.36 13.83 15.58
N THR A 585 43.30 14.31 16.41
CA THR A 585 44.33 15.30 16.03
C THR A 585 45.27 14.84 14.92
N SER A 586 45.32 13.53 14.63
CA SER A 586 46.16 12.92 13.61
C SER A 586 45.49 12.73 12.25
N VAL A 587 44.22 13.13 12.09
CA VAL A 587 43.45 12.95 10.84
C VAL A 587 43.02 14.33 10.29
N PRO A 588 43.44 14.73 9.07
CA PRO A 588 43.23 16.09 8.57
C PRO A 588 41.77 16.48 8.33
N PHE A 589 40.93 15.55 7.89
CA PHE A 589 39.50 15.76 7.61
C PHE A 589 38.66 14.66 8.27
N PRO A 590 37.37 14.89 8.56
CA PRO A 590 36.48 13.82 9.04
C PRO A 590 36.29 12.73 7.98
N TYR A 591 36.05 11.50 8.43
CA TYR A 591 35.67 10.39 7.53
C TYR A 591 34.20 10.51 7.12
N GLU A 592 33.94 10.21 5.84
CA GLU A 592 32.61 10.08 5.26
C GLU A 592 32.28 8.60 5.05
N VAL A 593 31.10 8.15 5.49
CA VAL A 593 30.63 6.77 5.26
C VAL A 593 29.97 6.69 3.89
N LEU A 594 30.60 5.95 2.96
CA LEU A 594 30.11 5.78 1.60
C LEU A 594 29.15 4.60 1.47
N PHE A 595 29.38 3.53 2.22
CA PHE A 595 28.59 2.30 2.16
C PHE A 595 28.57 1.60 3.52
N ARG A 596 27.50 0.82 3.77
CA ARG A 596 27.34 -0.05 4.94
C ARG A 596 26.49 -1.26 4.58
N ALA A 597 26.84 -2.42 5.11
CA ALA A 597 26.08 -3.66 5.00
C ALA A 597 25.76 -4.18 6.41
N LEU A 598 24.48 -4.41 6.70
CA LEU A 598 24.03 -5.01 7.95
C LEU A 598 24.40 -6.50 7.96
N SER A 599 24.95 -6.98 9.06
CA SER A 599 25.36 -8.39 9.20
C SER A 599 25.17 -8.87 10.63
N SER A 600 24.88 -10.16 10.74
CA SER A 600 24.88 -10.94 11.98
C SER A 600 26.29 -11.25 12.50
N ARG A 601 27.32 -11.21 11.63
CA ARG A 601 28.73 -11.50 11.95
C ARG A 601 29.68 -10.52 11.26
N PRO A 602 29.56 -9.21 11.54
CA PRO A 602 30.26 -8.17 10.80
C PRO A 602 31.80 -8.30 10.88
N GLU A 603 32.34 -8.78 12.00
CA GLU A 603 33.78 -9.02 12.14
C GLU A 603 34.29 -10.14 11.22
N ASP A 604 33.54 -11.23 11.06
CA ASP A 604 33.94 -12.33 10.19
C ASP A 604 33.88 -11.93 8.71
N VAL A 605 32.85 -11.16 8.34
CA VAL A 605 32.73 -10.58 7.00
C VAL A 605 33.90 -9.64 6.71
N GLU A 606 34.20 -8.71 7.62
CA GLU A 606 35.32 -7.77 7.45
C GLU A 606 36.66 -8.48 7.29
N ARG A 607 36.92 -9.50 8.11
CA ARG A 607 38.14 -10.30 8.02
C ARG A 607 38.24 -11.04 6.68
N ALA A 608 37.12 -11.54 6.16
CA ALA A 608 37.07 -12.17 4.85
C ALA A 608 37.35 -11.15 3.73
N VAL A 609 36.78 -9.94 3.81
CA VAL A 609 37.04 -8.86 2.84
C VAL A 609 38.51 -8.45 2.86
N HIS A 610 39.12 -8.31 4.03
CA HIS A 610 40.54 -7.96 4.15
C HIS A 610 41.44 -9.02 3.53
N ARG A 611 41.09 -10.31 3.67
CA ARG A 611 41.81 -11.42 3.02
C ARG A 611 41.64 -11.37 1.51
N LEU A 612 40.41 -11.17 1.03
CA LEU A 612 40.10 -11.09 -0.40
C LEU A 612 40.86 -9.93 -1.07
N LEU A 613 40.93 -8.78 -0.40
CA LEU A 613 41.56 -7.55 -0.91
C LEU A 613 43.02 -7.36 -0.42
N THR A 614 43.68 -8.43 0.02
CA THR A 614 45.04 -8.32 0.60
C THR A 614 46.05 -7.73 -0.38
N ALA A 615 45.93 -8.01 -1.69
CA ALA A 615 46.85 -7.47 -2.70
C ALA A 615 46.69 -5.96 -2.92
N GLN A 616 45.51 -5.40 -2.64
CA GLN A 616 45.17 -3.99 -2.78
C GLN A 616 45.33 -3.20 -1.48
N ARG A 617 45.70 -3.89 -0.38
CA ARG A 617 45.88 -3.31 0.94
C ARG A 617 47.16 -2.45 0.97
N VAL A 618 47.04 -1.20 1.42
CA VAL A 618 48.14 -0.21 1.42
C VAL A 618 49.23 -0.59 2.42
N ASN A 619 48.84 -1.12 3.57
CA ASN A 619 49.73 -1.58 4.62
C ASN A 619 49.11 -2.81 5.28
N ALA A 620 49.89 -3.88 5.46
CA ALA A 620 49.41 -5.15 5.99
C ALA A 620 48.72 -5.03 7.37
N ASP A 621 49.15 -4.06 8.19
CA ASP A 621 48.65 -3.84 9.55
C ASP A 621 47.52 -2.79 9.63
N ARG A 622 47.09 -2.23 8.48
CA ARG A 622 46.10 -1.13 8.43
C ARG A 622 44.96 -1.45 7.46
N GLU A 623 43.78 -0.94 7.75
CA GLU A 623 42.54 -1.31 7.04
C GLU A 623 42.26 -0.38 5.83
N PHE A 624 43.30 -0.02 5.08
CA PHE A 624 43.20 0.89 3.93
C PHE A 624 43.54 0.15 2.63
N PHE A 625 42.73 0.39 1.60
CA PHE A 625 42.77 -0.33 0.33
C PHE A 625 42.74 0.64 -0.84
N ARG A 626 43.53 0.35 -1.89
CA ARG A 626 43.47 1.04 -3.19
C ARG A 626 42.52 0.30 -4.12
N VAL A 627 41.22 0.50 -3.91
CA VAL A 627 40.12 -0.07 -4.69
C VAL A 627 39.06 0.99 -4.94
N THR A 628 38.24 0.81 -5.98
CA THR A 628 37.06 1.65 -6.17
C THR A 628 35.97 1.30 -5.15
N LEU A 629 34.96 2.18 -5.01
CA LEU A 629 33.84 1.93 -4.12
C LEU A 629 33.05 0.70 -4.57
N GLU A 630 32.86 0.55 -5.88
CA GLU A 630 32.14 -0.58 -6.49
C GLU A 630 32.82 -1.90 -6.16
N THR A 631 34.15 -1.99 -6.34
CA THR A 631 34.93 -3.19 -5.99
C THR A 631 34.85 -3.49 -4.50
N ALA A 632 34.87 -2.47 -3.63
CA ALA A 632 34.71 -2.67 -2.20
C ALA A 632 33.32 -3.21 -1.83
N ILE A 633 32.25 -2.69 -2.45
CA ILE A 633 30.87 -3.16 -2.24
C ILE A 633 30.70 -4.60 -2.71
N GLU A 634 31.20 -4.94 -3.90
CA GLU A 634 31.16 -6.31 -4.43
C GLU A 634 31.93 -7.29 -3.53
N ALA A 635 33.12 -6.91 -3.07
CA ALA A 635 33.90 -7.70 -2.13
C ALA A 635 33.15 -7.94 -0.82
N ILE A 636 32.50 -6.90 -0.25
CA ILE A 636 31.69 -7.05 0.97
C ILE A 636 30.52 -8.01 0.74
N ARG A 637 29.75 -7.84 -0.34
CA ARG A 637 28.61 -8.71 -0.65
C ARG A 637 29.03 -10.17 -0.84
N HIS A 638 30.10 -10.41 -1.60
CA HIS A 638 30.67 -11.73 -1.79
C HIS A 638 31.09 -12.36 -0.46
N CYS A 639 31.89 -11.65 0.33
CA CYS A 639 32.35 -12.14 1.63
C CYS A 639 31.22 -12.30 2.66
N GLN A 640 30.14 -11.54 2.54
CA GLN A 640 28.94 -11.69 3.37
C GLN A 640 28.24 -13.02 3.08
N GLY A 641 28.07 -13.37 1.79
CA GLY A 641 27.57 -14.69 1.40
C GLY A 641 28.44 -15.84 1.94
N GLU A 642 29.76 -15.69 1.89
CA GLU A 642 30.71 -16.70 2.41
C GLU A 642 30.71 -16.82 3.94
N ALA A 643 30.60 -15.70 4.66
CA ALA A 643 30.76 -15.67 6.12
C ALA A 643 29.44 -15.83 6.88
N THR A 644 28.30 -15.56 6.24
CA THR A 644 26.96 -15.60 6.87
C THR A 644 25.88 -16.29 6.03
N GLY A 645 26.21 -16.80 4.84
CA GLY A 645 25.27 -17.52 3.99
C GLY A 645 24.96 -18.94 4.47
N ILE A 646 24.12 -19.65 3.71
CA ILE A 646 23.54 -20.96 4.08
C ILE A 646 24.57 -22.03 4.43
N THR A 647 25.74 -21.99 3.79
CA THR A 647 26.84 -22.93 4.01
C THR A 647 27.47 -22.83 5.40
N THR A 648 27.27 -21.70 6.09
CA THR A 648 27.83 -21.45 7.43
C THR A 648 26.99 -22.03 8.56
N TRP A 649 25.74 -22.41 8.27
CA TRP A 649 24.81 -23.02 9.20
C TRP A 649 24.87 -24.54 9.09
N GLU A 650 24.71 -25.25 10.22
CA GLU A 650 24.59 -26.71 10.19
C GLU A 650 23.30 -27.10 9.47
N PRO A 651 23.35 -28.03 8.50
CA PRO A 651 22.16 -28.44 7.78
C PRO A 651 21.28 -29.37 8.63
N THR A 652 20.06 -29.62 8.17
CA THR A 652 19.14 -30.63 8.75
C THR A 652 19.89 -31.96 8.96
N PRO A 653 19.73 -32.62 10.13
CA PRO A 653 18.67 -32.45 11.14
C PRO A 653 18.95 -31.40 12.24
N ALA A 654 19.99 -30.57 12.12
CA ALA A 654 20.23 -29.52 13.11
C ALA A 654 19.11 -28.48 13.13
N ILE A 655 18.63 -28.11 14.33
CA ILE A 655 17.58 -27.11 14.55
C ILE A 655 18.19 -25.87 15.21
N HIS A 656 18.14 -24.74 14.51
CA HIS A 656 18.63 -23.44 15.00
C HIS A 656 17.50 -22.68 15.69
N ARG A 657 17.50 -22.69 17.03
CA ARG A 657 16.41 -22.09 17.81
C ARG A 657 16.53 -20.58 17.95
N LEU A 658 15.50 -19.86 17.53
CA LEU A 658 15.35 -18.41 17.61
C LEU A 658 14.70 -18.03 18.95
N ARG A 659 15.51 -17.64 19.91
CA ARG A 659 15.05 -17.20 21.23
C ARG A 659 14.77 -15.70 21.21
N ALA A 660 13.95 -15.24 22.15
CA ALA A 660 13.71 -13.83 22.31
C ALA A 660 15.02 -13.02 22.39
N ASP A 661 15.00 -11.87 21.70
CA ASP A 661 16.12 -10.94 21.53
C ASP A 661 17.23 -11.42 20.56
N ASP A 662 17.09 -12.61 19.94
CA ASP A 662 17.96 -13.04 18.85
C ASP A 662 17.67 -12.25 17.56
N ARG A 663 18.73 -11.98 16.80
CA ARG A 663 18.70 -11.14 15.59
C ARG A 663 19.53 -11.80 14.51
N VAL A 664 18.85 -12.39 13.54
CA VAL A 664 19.49 -13.10 12.43
C VAL A 664 19.34 -12.27 11.17
N VAL A 665 20.42 -12.17 10.41
CA VAL A 665 20.44 -11.52 9.09
C VAL A 665 21.04 -12.54 8.14
N LEU A 666 20.25 -12.96 7.15
CA LEU A 666 20.61 -13.95 6.15
C LEU A 666 20.84 -13.24 4.81
N PRO A 667 22.07 -13.23 4.28
CA PRO A 667 22.30 -12.82 2.90
C PRO A 667 21.83 -13.93 1.96
N LEU A 668 21.00 -13.55 1.00
CA LEU A 668 20.36 -14.46 0.07
C LEU A 668 20.96 -14.35 -1.32
N ARG A 669 20.80 -15.43 -2.08
CA ARG A 669 21.08 -15.49 -3.51
C ARG A 669 19.78 -15.75 -4.26
N ALA A 670 19.72 -15.29 -5.51
CA ALA A 670 18.55 -15.48 -6.34
C ALA A 670 18.22 -16.97 -6.52
N GLY A 671 16.95 -17.34 -6.39
CA GLY A 671 16.47 -18.71 -6.56
C GLY A 671 16.50 -19.58 -5.31
N GLN A 672 17.02 -19.07 -4.19
CA GLN A 672 16.90 -19.75 -2.89
C GLN A 672 15.45 -19.73 -2.41
N LEU A 673 15.04 -20.83 -1.79
CA LEU A 673 13.66 -21.06 -1.37
C LEU A 673 13.55 -21.14 0.15
N PHE A 674 12.37 -20.83 0.65
CA PHE A 674 11.98 -21.13 2.02
C PHE A 674 10.68 -21.91 2.06
N ALA A 675 10.53 -22.76 3.06
CA ALA A 675 9.24 -23.29 3.45
C ALA A 675 8.97 -23.01 4.93
N LEU A 676 7.80 -22.46 5.20
CA LEU A 676 7.31 -22.27 6.56
C LEU A 676 6.48 -23.49 6.95
N THR A 677 6.77 -24.08 8.10
CA THR A 677 5.99 -25.19 8.66
C THR A 677 5.53 -24.86 10.08
N ALA A 678 4.37 -25.35 10.47
CA ALA A 678 3.80 -25.10 11.79
C ALA A 678 2.89 -26.23 12.27
N TYR A 679 2.68 -26.29 13.58
CA TYR A 679 1.65 -27.14 14.18
C TYR A 679 0.34 -26.33 14.30
N PRO A 680 -0.76 -26.76 13.66
CA PRO A 680 -2.02 -26.02 13.65
C PRO A 680 -2.59 -25.72 15.05
N HIS A 681 -2.41 -26.67 15.99
CA HIS A 681 -2.76 -26.50 17.39
C HIS A 681 -1.83 -27.28 18.32
N LEU A 682 -1.84 -26.95 19.61
CA LEU A 682 -0.96 -27.54 20.62
C LEU A 682 -0.93 -29.09 20.63
N LEU A 683 -2.06 -29.73 20.29
CA LEU A 683 -2.22 -31.19 20.28
C LEU A 683 -2.05 -31.84 18.89
N SER A 684 -1.56 -31.10 17.89
CA SER A 684 -1.39 -31.62 16.54
C SER A 684 -0.34 -32.73 16.54
N SER A 685 -0.65 -33.85 15.89
CA SER A 685 0.25 -35.01 15.78
C SER A 685 1.39 -34.79 14.79
N SER A 686 1.22 -33.85 13.85
CA SER A 686 2.20 -33.50 12.83
C SER A 686 2.20 -32.00 12.52
N ALA A 687 3.31 -31.52 11.95
CA ALA A 687 3.40 -30.18 11.38
C ALA A 687 2.91 -30.18 9.93
N GLU A 688 2.51 -29.01 9.45
CA GLU A 688 2.05 -28.77 8.08
C GLU A 688 2.87 -27.67 7.42
N VAL A 689 2.95 -27.67 6.09
CA VAL A 689 3.56 -26.59 5.32
C VAL A 689 2.56 -25.46 5.17
N LEU A 690 2.90 -24.29 5.70
CA LEU A 690 2.07 -23.09 5.66
C LEU A 690 2.32 -22.21 4.45
N ASP A 691 3.58 -22.15 3.99
CA ASP A 691 3.99 -21.20 2.96
C ASP A 691 5.28 -21.59 2.26
N PHE A 692 5.48 -20.99 1.08
CA PHE A 692 6.73 -21.02 0.36
C PHE A 692 7.16 -19.61 -0.02
N TRP A 693 8.45 -19.33 0.17
CA TRP A 693 9.02 -18.03 -0.15
C TRP A 693 10.23 -18.18 -1.06
N GLN A 694 10.57 -17.11 -1.78
CA GLN A 694 11.70 -17.09 -2.68
C GLN A 694 12.51 -15.79 -2.59
N ALA A 695 13.84 -15.94 -2.63
CA ALA A 695 14.76 -14.85 -2.88
C ALA A 695 14.93 -14.60 -4.39
N HIS A 696 14.85 -13.34 -4.81
CA HIS A 696 14.76 -12.97 -6.23
C HIS A 696 16.05 -12.36 -6.79
N ALA A 697 16.85 -11.70 -5.96
CA ALA A 697 18.11 -11.08 -6.35
C ALA A 697 19.28 -11.45 -5.44
N ASP A 698 20.48 -11.42 -6.02
CA ASP A 698 21.71 -11.62 -5.27
C ASP A 698 21.98 -10.45 -4.32
N GLY A 699 22.18 -10.77 -3.04
CA GLY A 699 22.37 -9.78 -2.00
C GLY A 699 21.08 -9.25 -1.38
N ASP A 700 19.93 -9.89 -1.68
CA ASP A 700 18.73 -9.73 -0.87
C ASP A 700 19.00 -10.16 0.58
N LEU A 701 18.25 -9.59 1.52
CA LEU A 701 18.40 -9.85 2.95
C LEU A 701 17.10 -10.36 3.55
N LEU A 702 17.16 -11.47 4.29
CA LEU A 702 16.13 -11.87 5.23
C LEU A 702 16.58 -11.50 6.64
N GLU A 703 15.90 -10.55 7.27
CA GLU A 703 16.13 -10.17 8.66
C GLU A 703 15.07 -10.86 9.54
N ILE A 704 15.50 -11.57 10.59
CA ILE A 704 14.61 -12.26 11.54
C ILE A 704 14.92 -11.74 12.94
N HIS A 705 13.97 -11.02 13.54
CA HIS A 705 14.10 -10.40 14.85
C HIS A 705 13.11 -11.02 15.83
N ALA A 706 13.63 -11.73 16.84
CA ALA A 706 12.82 -12.42 17.83
C ALA A 706 12.44 -11.52 19.02
N THR A 707 11.20 -11.61 19.48
CA THR A 707 10.59 -10.82 20.55
C THR A 707 9.69 -11.70 21.43
N ARG A 708 9.50 -11.29 22.69
CA ARG A 708 8.59 -11.98 23.62
C ARG A 708 7.12 -11.61 23.43
N ASP A 709 6.87 -10.46 22.79
CA ASP A 709 5.55 -9.88 22.68
C ASP A 709 5.03 -10.02 21.23
N PRO A 710 3.88 -10.69 21.02
CA PRO A 710 3.26 -10.79 19.70
C PRO A 710 2.77 -9.44 19.17
N GLY A 711 2.43 -8.48 20.05
CA GLY A 711 1.95 -7.16 19.66
C GLY A 711 2.98 -6.36 18.86
N HIS A 712 4.26 -6.70 18.98
CA HIS A 712 5.34 -6.05 18.23
C HIS A 712 5.48 -6.55 16.79
N VAL A 713 5.00 -7.76 16.46
CA VAL A 713 5.22 -8.36 15.13
C VAL A 713 3.97 -8.22 14.27
N ALA A 714 4.16 -8.09 12.96
CA ALA A 714 3.09 -8.05 11.97
C ALA A 714 3.49 -8.84 10.72
N GLY A 715 2.52 -9.48 10.07
CA GLY A 715 2.69 -10.19 8.79
C GLY A 715 1.68 -9.75 7.74
N ILE A 716 2.14 -9.63 6.50
CA ILE A 716 1.32 -9.28 5.33
C ILE A 716 0.36 -10.43 5.05
N SER A 717 0.83 -11.68 5.06
CA SER A 717 0.00 -12.85 4.80
C SER A 717 -1.06 -13.10 5.87
N ASP A 718 -0.83 -12.60 7.09
CA ASP A 718 -1.77 -12.66 8.19
C ASP A 718 -2.73 -11.45 8.23
N ASN A 719 -2.58 -10.49 7.29
CA ASN A 719 -3.36 -9.25 7.18
C ASN A 719 -3.36 -8.40 8.47
N ASP A 720 -2.21 -8.33 9.14
CA ASP A 720 -2.08 -7.61 10.39
C ASP A 720 -2.09 -6.07 10.17
N PRO A 721 -2.65 -5.28 11.12
CA PRO A 721 -2.56 -3.82 11.07
C PRO A 721 -1.11 -3.33 10.98
N GLY A 722 -0.83 -2.42 10.04
CA GLY A 722 0.52 -1.87 9.87
C GLY A 722 1.55 -2.85 9.29
N ALA A 723 1.13 -4.01 8.76
CA ALA A 723 2.02 -4.98 8.12
C ALA A 723 2.78 -4.44 6.90
N PHE A 724 2.30 -3.37 6.27
CA PHE A 724 2.97 -2.67 5.16
C PHE A 724 3.91 -1.55 5.63
N GLU A 725 3.98 -1.25 6.93
CA GLU A 725 4.91 -0.23 7.42
C GLU A 725 6.32 -0.80 7.55
N ASP A 726 7.34 -0.10 7.04
CA ASP A 726 8.73 -0.57 7.19
C ASP A 726 9.21 -0.38 8.65
N PRO A 727 9.58 -1.48 9.36
CA PRO A 727 10.07 -1.37 10.72
C PRO A 727 11.44 -0.70 10.83
N VAL A 728 12.28 -0.76 9.79
CA VAL A 728 13.63 -0.15 9.75
C VAL A 728 13.93 0.42 8.35
N PRO A 729 13.35 1.58 8.00
CA PRO A 729 13.56 2.17 6.68
C PRO A 729 14.96 2.75 6.48
N PHE A 730 15.65 3.12 7.57
CA PHE A 730 16.96 3.76 7.52
C PHE A 730 17.95 3.11 8.49
N LEU A 731 19.21 3.05 8.05
CA LEU A 731 20.37 2.53 8.78
C LEU A 731 21.19 3.63 9.46
N ASN A 732 20.75 4.89 9.42
CA ASN A 732 21.37 5.99 10.15
C ASN A 732 20.34 6.96 10.73
N ARG A 733 20.78 7.78 11.70
CA ARG A 733 19.89 8.69 12.45
C ARG A 733 19.44 9.89 11.61
N GLU A 734 20.21 10.23 10.58
CA GLU A 734 19.95 11.32 9.65
C GLU A 734 18.92 10.96 8.56
N LYS A 735 18.48 9.69 8.49
CA LYS A 735 17.51 9.19 7.51
C LYS A 735 17.97 9.37 6.05
N THR A 736 19.28 9.23 5.81
CA THR A 736 19.88 9.33 4.47
C THR A 736 20.36 7.99 3.94
N ALA A 737 20.62 7.01 4.82
CA ALA A 737 21.03 5.67 4.46
C ALA A 737 19.84 4.70 4.51
N ARG A 738 19.27 4.30 3.36
CA ARG A 738 18.19 3.31 3.32
C ARG A 738 18.70 1.90 3.66
N ASN A 739 17.89 1.08 4.34
CA ASN A 739 18.23 -0.32 4.66
C ASN A 739 18.10 -1.26 3.44
N GLY A 740 17.12 -0.98 2.59
CA GLY A 740 16.74 -1.78 1.43
C GLY A 740 15.25 -1.65 1.24
N MET A 741 14.72 -1.94 0.05
CA MET A 741 13.28 -1.89 -0.19
C MET A 741 12.60 -3.08 0.47
N LEU A 742 11.60 -2.82 1.31
CA LEU A 742 10.79 -3.87 1.93
C LEU A 742 9.92 -4.54 0.86
N HIS A 743 10.14 -5.83 0.63
CA HIS A 743 9.41 -6.64 -0.37
C HIS A 743 8.76 -7.88 0.25
N GLY A 744 8.71 -7.93 1.58
CA GLY A 744 8.06 -8.96 2.35
C GLY A 744 8.19 -8.65 3.83
N ARG A 745 7.10 -8.82 4.57
CA ARG A 745 7.06 -8.70 6.02
C ARG A 745 6.13 -9.77 6.54
N GLU A 746 6.68 -10.70 7.31
CA GLU A 746 5.94 -11.85 7.83
C GLU A 746 6.23 -12.02 9.32
N ARG A 747 5.39 -12.79 10.00
CA ARG A 747 5.62 -13.14 11.41
C ARG A 747 5.68 -14.65 11.62
N LEU A 748 6.60 -15.04 12.49
CA LEU A 748 6.64 -16.38 13.06
C LEU A 748 6.09 -16.35 14.48
N VAL A 749 5.35 -17.37 14.86
CA VAL A 749 4.92 -17.63 16.23
C VAL A 749 5.75 -18.76 16.83
N ALA A 750 5.76 -18.83 18.16
CA ALA A 750 6.47 -19.90 18.84
C ALA A 750 5.98 -21.28 18.33
N GLY A 751 6.90 -22.16 17.97
CA GLY A 751 6.64 -23.48 17.40
C GLY A 751 6.73 -23.55 15.88
N ASP A 752 6.78 -22.43 15.17
CA ASP A 752 7.02 -22.44 13.73
C ASP A 752 8.44 -22.91 13.40
N ARG A 753 8.60 -23.55 12.24
CA ARG A 753 9.89 -23.83 11.64
C ARG A 753 10.01 -23.23 10.26
N LEU A 754 11.06 -22.44 10.05
CA LEU A 754 11.43 -21.89 8.76
C LEU A 754 12.58 -22.69 8.18
N ILE A 755 12.33 -23.34 7.05
CA ILE A 755 13.32 -24.12 6.29
C ILE A 755 13.91 -23.20 5.22
N TRP A 756 15.22 -22.97 5.24
CA TRP A 756 15.96 -22.26 4.20
C TRP A 756 16.69 -23.26 3.30
N PHE A 757 16.48 -23.15 2.00
CA PHE A 757 16.93 -24.13 1.01
C PHE A 757 17.73 -23.49 -0.13
N SER A 758 18.77 -24.18 -0.57
CA SER A 758 19.54 -23.87 -1.78
C SER A 758 19.93 -25.16 -2.50
N ASP A 759 19.78 -25.16 -3.82
CA ASP A 759 20.20 -26.21 -4.76
C ASP A 759 21.20 -25.71 -5.80
N GLU A 760 21.88 -24.58 -5.53
CA GLU A 760 22.76 -23.90 -6.49
C GLU A 760 23.96 -24.75 -6.98
N GLU A 761 24.49 -25.62 -6.12
CA GLU A 761 25.58 -26.54 -6.49
C GLU A 761 25.07 -27.81 -7.24
N GLY A 762 23.75 -27.93 -7.41
CA GLY A 762 23.07 -29.02 -8.09
C GLY A 762 22.09 -29.79 -7.18
N PRO A 763 21.20 -30.62 -7.74
CA PRO A 763 20.18 -31.35 -6.96
C PRO A 763 20.77 -32.32 -5.92
N THR A 764 21.99 -32.81 -6.16
CA THR A 764 22.71 -33.74 -5.28
C THR A 764 23.37 -33.07 -4.08
N ASP A 765 23.62 -31.76 -4.17
CA ASP A 765 24.28 -30.95 -3.15
C ASP A 765 23.29 -29.95 -2.51
N ALA A 766 22.00 -30.23 -2.67
CA ALA A 766 20.92 -29.45 -2.09
C ALA A 766 21.06 -29.38 -0.56
N ARG A 767 20.98 -28.17 -0.02
CA ARG A 767 21.21 -27.88 1.39
C ARG A 767 19.98 -27.27 2.03
N GLY A 768 19.62 -27.80 3.19
CA GLY A 768 18.52 -27.33 4.02
C GLY A 768 18.98 -26.91 5.41
N VAL A 769 18.55 -25.74 5.87
CA VAL A 769 18.81 -25.21 7.22
C VAL A 769 17.47 -24.92 7.89
N VAL A 770 17.29 -25.34 9.13
CA VAL A 770 16.01 -25.20 9.85
C VAL A 770 16.17 -24.22 11.00
N PHE A 771 15.35 -23.18 11.01
CA PHE A 771 15.17 -22.29 12.15
C PHE A 771 13.86 -22.63 12.87
N GLU A 772 13.91 -22.84 14.19
CA GLU A 772 12.72 -23.07 15.02
C GLU A 772 12.46 -21.84 15.89
N ALA A 773 11.25 -21.30 15.85
CA ALA A 773 10.85 -20.16 16.64
C ALA A 773 10.55 -20.59 18.09
N ASP A 774 11.44 -20.28 19.04
CA ASP A 774 11.16 -20.41 20.48
C ASP A 774 10.35 -19.18 21.00
N ALA A 775 10.22 -18.14 20.18
CA ALA A 775 9.55 -16.86 20.48
C ALA A 775 8.86 -16.29 19.22
N PHE A 776 8.16 -15.16 19.35
CA PHE A 776 7.59 -14.47 18.18
C PHE A 776 8.70 -13.82 17.36
N CYS A 777 8.66 -13.92 16.03
CA CYS A 777 9.68 -13.32 15.18
C CYS A 777 9.07 -12.39 14.14
N GLN A 778 9.60 -11.18 14.02
CA GLN A 778 9.39 -10.35 12.85
C GLN A 778 10.37 -10.78 11.77
N VAL A 779 9.85 -11.19 10.61
CA VAL A 779 10.63 -11.50 9.41
C VAL A 779 10.45 -10.35 8.43
N THR A 780 11.54 -9.82 7.90
CA THR A 780 11.50 -8.81 6.83
C THR A 780 12.44 -9.19 5.70
N TYR A 781 11.92 -9.19 4.48
CA TYR A 781 12.66 -9.41 3.26
C TYR A 781 12.94 -8.08 2.57
N ARG A 782 14.23 -7.84 2.28
CA ARG A 782 14.71 -6.59 1.71
C ARG A 782 15.50 -6.83 0.45
N THR A 783 15.25 -6.00 -0.56
CA THR A 783 16.01 -6.01 -1.81
C THR A 783 16.66 -4.66 -2.10
N ALA A 784 17.87 -4.71 -2.66
CA ALA A 784 18.56 -3.54 -3.22
C ALA A 784 18.36 -3.43 -4.75
N ALA A 785 17.89 -4.50 -5.39
CA ALA A 785 17.75 -4.61 -6.83
C ALA A 785 16.41 -5.28 -7.15
N ILE A 786 15.37 -4.46 -7.27
CA ILE A 786 14.02 -4.92 -7.60
C ILE A 786 14.07 -5.77 -8.88
N ARG A 787 13.76 -7.06 -8.71
CA ARG A 787 13.46 -7.92 -9.85
C ARG A 787 11.99 -7.75 -10.18
N ARG A 788 11.74 -7.37 -11.42
CA ARG A 788 10.40 -7.30 -11.97
C ARG A 788 10.15 -8.60 -12.73
N GLY A 789 8.98 -9.18 -12.51
CA GLY A 789 8.49 -10.27 -13.33
C GLY A 789 8.22 -9.80 -14.77
N PRO A 790 7.79 -10.71 -15.67
CA PRO A 790 7.57 -10.40 -17.09
C PRO A 790 6.56 -9.29 -17.37
N LEU A 791 5.71 -8.97 -16.39
CA LEU A 791 4.68 -7.92 -16.45
C LEU A 791 5.14 -6.55 -15.95
N GLY A 792 6.42 -6.40 -15.62
CA GLY A 792 6.94 -5.18 -15.01
C GLY A 792 6.61 -5.05 -13.51
N VAL A 793 5.86 -5.99 -12.92
CA VAL A 793 5.53 -5.99 -11.48
C VAL A 793 6.73 -6.51 -10.65
N PRO A 794 7.12 -5.83 -9.56
CA PRO A 794 8.12 -6.32 -8.61
C PRO A 794 7.77 -7.67 -7.99
N LEU A 795 8.73 -8.59 -7.92
CA LEU A 795 8.59 -9.87 -7.24
C LEU A 795 8.72 -9.68 -5.72
N LEU A 796 7.72 -10.15 -4.97
CA LEU A 796 7.67 -10.18 -3.52
C LEU A 796 8.21 -11.51 -2.96
N LEU A 797 8.44 -11.55 -1.65
CA LEU A 797 8.93 -12.74 -0.95
C LEU A 797 8.07 -14.00 -1.22
N ASN A 798 6.75 -13.83 -1.31
CA ASN A 798 5.80 -14.94 -1.45
C ASN A 798 5.51 -15.30 -2.92
N ASP A 799 6.17 -14.63 -3.87
CA ASP A 799 6.07 -14.95 -5.30
C ASP A 799 7.10 -16.03 -5.64
N LEU A 800 6.65 -17.18 -6.12
CA LEU A 800 7.54 -18.20 -6.67
C LEU A 800 7.69 -18.00 -8.18
N ASP A 801 8.91 -17.75 -8.64
CA ASP A 801 9.24 -17.63 -10.07
C ASP A 801 9.81 -18.95 -10.66
N ARG A 802 9.94 -19.99 -9.83
CA ARG A 802 10.39 -21.34 -10.17
C ARG A 802 9.58 -22.42 -9.46
N ASP A 803 9.54 -23.61 -10.05
CA ASP A 803 8.94 -24.79 -9.42
C ASP A 803 9.73 -25.25 -8.18
N ILE A 804 9.01 -25.88 -7.23
CA ILE A 804 9.61 -26.46 -6.01
C ILE A 804 10.36 -27.75 -6.39
N PRO A 805 11.69 -27.84 -6.12
CA PRO A 805 12.46 -29.04 -6.45
C PRO A 805 12.11 -30.25 -5.57
N ASP A 806 12.22 -31.47 -6.10
CA ASP A 806 12.01 -32.72 -5.35
C ASP A 806 12.90 -32.85 -4.10
N ALA A 807 14.11 -32.29 -4.17
CA ALA A 807 15.04 -32.25 -3.04
C ALA A 807 14.50 -31.41 -1.87
N MET A 808 13.83 -30.29 -2.16
CA MET A 808 13.14 -29.48 -1.15
C MET A 808 11.96 -30.25 -0.56
N GLY A 809 11.17 -30.93 -1.40
CA GLY A 809 10.06 -31.77 -0.92
C GLY A 809 10.52 -32.93 -0.02
N THR A 810 11.72 -33.47 -0.25
CA THR A 810 12.33 -34.49 0.61
C THR A 810 12.77 -33.88 1.94
N LEU A 811 13.45 -32.74 1.91
CA LEU A 811 13.87 -32.00 3.10
C LEU A 811 12.67 -31.62 3.99
N VAL A 812 11.59 -31.12 3.40
CA VAL A 812 10.36 -30.79 4.12
C VAL A 812 9.84 -32.04 4.86
N ARG A 813 9.74 -33.19 4.18
CA ARG A 813 9.33 -34.45 4.82
C ARG A 813 10.24 -34.83 5.98
N ASP A 814 11.55 -34.67 5.85
CA ASP A 814 12.50 -34.94 6.93
C ASP A 814 12.26 -34.02 8.14
N VAL A 815 11.96 -32.73 7.90
CA VAL A 815 11.66 -31.75 8.95
C VAL A 815 10.33 -32.02 9.66
N LEU A 816 9.32 -32.51 8.94
CA LEU A 816 8.02 -32.87 9.50
C LEU A 816 8.08 -34.08 10.45
N VAL A 817 9.11 -34.92 10.33
CA VAL A 817 9.32 -36.11 11.19
C VAL A 817 10.18 -35.80 12.42
N LEU A 818 10.80 -34.62 12.51
CA LEU A 818 11.56 -34.20 13.68
C LEU A 818 10.65 -34.04 14.92
N ASP A 819 11.22 -34.25 16.11
CA ASP A 819 10.51 -34.10 17.39
C ASP A 819 9.72 -32.79 17.46
N PRO A 820 8.49 -32.76 18.01
CA PRO A 820 7.72 -31.54 18.11
C PRO A 820 8.46 -30.40 18.85
N PRO A 821 8.23 -29.13 18.46
CA PRO A 821 8.78 -27.97 19.15
C PRO A 821 8.41 -27.95 20.63
N ARG A 822 9.31 -27.42 21.47
CA ARG A 822 9.06 -27.33 22.92
C ARG A 822 8.11 -26.19 23.31
N SER A 823 7.91 -25.25 22.41
CA SER A 823 7.05 -24.09 22.56
C SER A 823 6.05 -24.04 21.44
N TRP A 824 4.84 -23.58 21.74
CA TRP A 824 3.79 -23.38 20.76
C TRP A 824 2.95 -22.16 21.14
N ALA A 825 2.57 -21.36 20.16
CA ALA A 825 1.61 -20.28 20.32
C ALA A 825 0.60 -20.29 19.16
N PRO A 826 -0.66 -19.90 19.39
CA PRO A 826 -1.64 -19.77 18.32
C PRO A 826 -1.20 -18.66 17.35
N ARG A 827 -1.36 -18.91 16.04
CA ARG A 827 -1.06 -17.91 15.01
C ARG A 827 -2.03 -16.73 15.04
N ASN A 828 -3.31 -16.97 15.29
CA ASN A 828 -4.35 -15.94 15.39
C ASN A 828 -4.93 -15.91 16.80
N PRO A 829 -4.18 -15.38 17.78
CA PRO A 829 -4.63 -15.28 19.16
C PRO A 829 -5.85 -14.37 19.30
N GLN A 830 -6.86 -14.83 20.03
CA GLN A 830 -8.01 -14.02 20.44
C GLN A 830 -7.83 -13.54 21.89
N GLU A 831 -8.17 -12.29 22.20
CA GLU A 831 -8.14 -11.76 23.57
C GLU A 831 -9.03 -12.57 24.51
N GLU A 832 -10.16 -13.05 23.99
CA GLU A 832 -11.15 -13.85 24.71
C GLU A 832 -10.56 -15.16 25.25
N ASP A 833 -9.55 -15.71 24.56
CA ASP A 833 -8.84 -16.94 24.93
C ASP A 833 -7.64 -16.67 25.88
N GLY A 834 -7.46 -15.43 26.34
CA GLY A 834 -6.38 -15.03 27.23
C GLY A 834 -5.01 -14.87 26.56
N TRP A 835 -4.97 -14.80 25.22
CA TRP A 835 -3.75 -14.57 24.46
C TRP A 835 -3.61 -13.10 24.07
N ALA A 836 -2.37 -12.60 24.05
CA ALA A 836 -2.07 -11.28 23.50
C ALA A 836 -2.18 -11.29 21.96
N VAL A 837 -2.81 -10.26 21.38
CA VAL A 837 -3.05 -10.15 19.94
C VAL A 837 -1.80 -9.65 19.22
N ALA A 838 -1.53 -10.19 18.04
CA ALA A 838 -0.46 -9.71 17.18
C ALA A 838 -0.69 -8.27 16.71
N ALA A 839 0.38 -7.56 16.37
CA ALA A 839 0.34 -6.22 15.76
C ALA A 839 -0.48 -5.15 16.49
N THR A 840 -0.57 -5.23 17.82
CA THR A 840 -1.27 -4.26 18.67
C THR A 840 -0.39 -3.13 19.19
N ASP A 841 0.93 -3.33 19.22
CA ASP A 841 1.92 -2.36 19.76
C ASP A 841 3.09 -2.17 18.77
N PRO A 842 2.88 -1.39 17.68
CA PRO A 842 3.92 -1.16 16.68
C PRO A 842 5.15 -0.49 17.29
N GLN A 843 6.31 -1.13 17.12
CA GLN A 843 7.55 -0.68 17.73
C GLN A 843 8.33 0.29 16.84
N PRO A 844 9.02 1.29 17.43
CA PRO A 844 9.84 2.23 16.66
C PRO A 844 11.10 1.57 16.07
N PRO A 845 11.72 2.14 15.03
CA PRO A 845 12.90 1.56 14.36
C PRO A 845 14.07 1.24 15.29
N GLU A 846 14.26 2.01 16.35
CA GLU A 846 15.30 1.78 17.37
C GLU A 846 15.16 0.43 18.07
N ARG A 847 13.95 -0.12 18.19
CA ARG A 847 13.73 -1.45 18.77
C ARG A 847 14.33 -2.54 17.89
N TRP A 848 14.12 -2.40 16.58
CA TRP A 848 14.57 -3.35 15.57
C TRP A 848 16.04 -3.12 15.19
N LEU A 849 16.55 -1.90 15.31
CA LEU A 849 17.96 -1.57 15.10
C LEU A 849 18.48 -0.70 16.26
N PRO A 850 18.93 -1.31 17.38
CA PRO A 850 19.34 -0.62 18.60
C PRO A 850 20.44 0.42 18.41
N GLN A 851 21.23 0.29 17.34
CA GLN A 851 22.28 1.24 16.97
C GLN A 851 21.73 2.64 16.67
N LEU A 852 20.45 2.77 16.31
CA LEU A 852 19.79 4.06 16.08
C LEU A 852 19.58 4.85 17.39
N GLU A 853 19.55 4.20 18.55
CA GLU A 853 19.36 4.88 19.83
C GLU A 853 20.48 5.91 20.10
N ARG A 854 20.10 7.12 20.53
CA ARG A 854 21.05 8.12 21.02
C ARG A 854 21.39 7.80 22.48
N ARG A 855 22.57 7.20 22.72
CA ARG A 855 23.08 7.02 24.08
C ARG A 855 23.19 8.40 24.76
N ARG A 856 22.47 8.60 25.87
CA ARG A 856 22.67 9.77 26.76
C ARG A 856 24.13 9.73 27.21
N ARG A 857 24.93 10.75 26.86
CA ARG A 857 26.28 10.91 27.42
C ARG A 857 26.15 10.85 28.94
N ASN A 858 26.95 10.00 29.59
CA ASN A 858 27.15 10.08 31.04
C ASN A 858 27.63 11.51 31.37
N VAL A 859 26.76 12.34 31.93
CA VAL A 859 27.00 13.74 32.37
C VAL A 859 27.96 13.80 33.59
N ARG A 860 28.84 12.82 33.78
CA ARG A 860 29.71 12.71 34.97
C ARG A 860 31.20 12.96 34.73
N ARG A 861 31.61 13.59 33.62
CA ARG A 861 33.04 13.92 33.38
C ARG A 861 33.34 15.33 32.83
N ASP A 862 32.46 16.31 33.06
CA ASP A 862 32.79 17.74 32.89
C ASP A 862 32.59 18.50 34.22
N ARG A 863 33.13 17.96 35.31
CA ARG A 863 33.43 18.70 36.55
C ARG A 863 34.73 18.19 37.14
N SER A 864 35.84 18.72 36.64
CA SER A 864 37.11 18.88 37.35
C SER A 864 38.03 19.77 36.54
#